data_AF-A0A838BGP3-F1
#
_entry.id   AF-A0A838BGP3-F1
#
_cell.length_a   1.000
_cell.length_b   1.000
_cell.length_c   1.000
_cell.angle_alpha   90.00
_cell.angle_beta   90.00
_cell.angle_gamma   90.00
#
_symmetry.space_group_name_H-M   'P 1'
#
loop_
_entity.id
_entity.type
_entity.pdbx_description
1 polymer ?
#
loop_
_entity_poly.entity_id
_entity_poly.type
_entity_poly.pdbx_seq_one_letter_code
_entity_poly.pdbx_strand_id
1 'polypeptide(L)'
;MPEVRHISSAPRDQAAEGSNGDTHVVANHNRWSRVVFDVRDVSSDTWCEVGFEIAWHPEEEARPVHDFASVGIDFMAGDGSSIDFAYVPGLSRTQIDPHSHYISGPAYYDRSSDHSHSARVLFNVFIPAPARHLTLTIRSWRNSHPFTIRDLKVRQSAQTSLPAPAEPTGLQAEDKPVPASRRAWWNLSTTPHWLNYGVAPGHPLIVRGQLINSGKASDGALARIIFRDAKGKQLPPPYDGITSLPAYGPVLDIPIHRQARRFTLELEPPSGAATVELGFQVSEDESQISLVTPLEVSIGDDLLLENILGDAISNSLSFVEKVYDRLHVQVYPETQRMPASLIDKSIDPSNLGPLFTFHDRLRAIQLGEALAITDGRLTLCGLEPWPLPESFEWTEDPYKSPAWRVEFQSLSWLLDLATRPDLGGPARAVDLALSWVRSNPWDEPKDALSTYPRSMATRTEVLLHLLALTAASKNGKDIKRRQALFAEIIRYGFALSEIASQNIFSPSLIQLRTACALLAVARANPLFPLASYWASIALAQLSAGFEQLIGPDGSSVEQSLHDRLEMISIGLLLAHSLKDSPEAREFRERLTVRLSAGLKVIVGMTDPGGVLPPLGDTPRGYHHASWLRRLISSYGRPLLADAELAQELSYPTGPRMFTSEGDGIVVLRDYERKPHWSYFCASFGEQRHENGHFNCSSFVYTARGTRWITDPGGSSLHDTGSIRHFLTSSRAHNIAGPDGRDQSSGHGWIEARTSFNHANIIRIGTNVYGPGYDHARVFICLDNLSAIAVFDCFRGSGASLSFVGNLHFEENVAVALTSSNLAIGFHGKNRLRMVPHAVAGEYNGMAILNGCNDRRGSLQGFVSHTRGGLRPANVLTYTFSGSGDVCGGMILTISDQGFRRIMDLLATPEVRTMLQMPGRQRSIAPQDPIVS
;
A
#
# COMPACT_ATOMS: atom_id res chain seq x y z
N MET A 1 -32.45 4.99 13.27
CA MET A 1 -31.64 6.03 12.63
C MET A 1 -30.22 5.90 13.14
N PRO A 2 -29.20 5.98 12.28
CA PRO A 2 -27.81 6.02 12.74
C PRO A 2 -27.59 7.31 13.54
N GLU A 3 -27.02 7.20 14.75
CA GLU A 3 -26.69 8.36 15.57
C GLU A 3 -25.37 8.96 15.07
N VAL A 4 -25.44 10.20 14.60
CA VAL A 4 -24.29 10.91 14.03
C VAL A 4 -23.91 12.07 14.92
N ARG A 5 -22.67 12.07 15.42
CA ARG A 5 -22.09 13.17 16.16
C ARG A 5 -21.54 14.19 15.18
N HIS A 6 -22.05 15.42 15.24
CA HIS A 6 -21.49 16.56 14.53
C HIS A 6 -20.42 17.21 15.39
N ILE A 7 -19.23 17.43 14.82
CA ILE A 7 -18.11 18.05 15.51
C ILE A 7 -17.96 19.46 14.98
N SER A 8 -17.86 20.43 15.89
CA SER A 8 -17.64 21.83 15.53
C SER A 8 -16.24 22.02 14.95
N SER A 9 -16.16 22.81 13.88
CA SER A 9 -14.90 23.31 13.34
C SER A 9 -14.87 24.83 13.47
N ALA A 10 -13.68 25.41 13.67
CA ALA A 10 -13.48 26.85 13.75
C ALA A 10 -12.34 27.27 12.82
N PRO A 11 -12.51 28.31 11.99
CA PRO A 11 -11.42 28.82 11.15
C PRO A 11 -10.33 29.46 12.03
N ARG A 12 -9.06 29.20 11.68
CA ARG A 12 -7.89 29.68 12.44
C ARG A 12 -7.32 31.01 11.91
N ASP A 13 -7.37 31.22 10.60
CA ASP A 13 -6.82 32.40 9.93
C ASP A 13 -7.90 33.47 9.64
N GLN A 14 -7.49 34.74 9.53
CA GLN A 14 -8.34 35.80 8.99
C GLN A 14 -8.66 35.47 7.53
N ALA A 15 -9.95 35.47 7.21
CA ALA A 15 -10.43 35.05 5.92
C ALA A 15 -9.88 35.94 4.80
N ALA A 16 -9.42 35.37 3.69
CA ALA A 16 -8.92 36.12 2.54
C ALA A 16 -9.97 37.12 2.02
N GLU A 17 -9.54 38.22 1.39
CA GLU A 17 -10.45 39.22 0.80
C GLU A 17 -11.55 38.54 -0.05
N GLY A 18 -12.81 38.80 0.28
CA GLY A 18 -13.98 38.18 -0.36
C GLY A 18 -14.61 37.00 0.38
N SER A 19 -14.00 36.52 1.48
CA SER A 19 -14.63 35.53 2.35
C SER A 19 -15.73 36.16 3.21
N ASN A 20 -16.86 35.47 3.38
CA ASN A 20 -18.00 35.95 4.16
C ASN A 20 -18.62 34.80 4.95
N GLY A 21 -18.69 34.92 6.28
CA GLY A 21 -19.31 33.93 7.19
C GLY A 21 -18.86 32.49 6.91
N ASP A 22 -19.72 31.75 6.21
CA ASP A 22 -19.58 30.33 5.90
C ASP A 22 -18.87 30.04 4.55
N THR A 23 -18.45 31.06 3.82
CA THR A 23 -17.73 30.93 2.54
C THR A 23 -16.29 31.40 2.66
N HIS A 24 -15.35 30.51 2.32
CA HIS A 24 -13.90 30.75 2.38
C HIS A 24 -13.28 30.69 0.99
N VAL A 25 -12.49 31.70 0.63
CA VAL A 25 -11.77 31.78 -0.66
C VAL A 25 -10.36 31.22 -0.50
N VAL A 26 -9.94 30.34 -1.41
CA VAL A 26 -8.57 29.87 -1.55
C VAL A 26 -7.99 30.41 -2.85
N ALA A 27 -6.98 31.29 -2.74
CA ALA A 27 -6.34 31.93 -3.90
C ALA A 27 -5.53 30.93 -4.76
N ASN A 28 -5.23 31.31 -5.99
CA ASN A 28 -4.38 30.56 -6.94
C ASN A 28 -2.91 31.03 -6.87
N HIS A 29 -2.18 30.67 -5.82
CA HIS A 29 -0.74 30.98 -5.71
C HIS A 29 0.08 29.79 -5.19
N ASN A 30 0.09 28.68 -5.95
CA ASN A 30 0.79 27.43 -5.62
C ASN A 30 0.49 26.92 -4.20
N ARG A 31 1.28 25.94 -3.73
CA ARG A 31 1.14 25.22 -2.44
C ARG A 31 1.01 26.07 -1.16
N TRP A 32 1.11 27.40 -1.23
CA TRP A 32 1.08 28.31 -0.07
C TRP A 32 -0.29 28.94 0.19
N SER A 33 -1.18 28.98 -0.81
CA SER A 33 -2.55 29.50 -0.63
C SER A 33 -3.42 28.45 0.05
N ARG A 34 -3.94 28.77 1.25
CA ARG A 34 -4.68 27.81 2.09
C ARG A 34 -5.69 28.48 3.02
N VAL A 35 -6.64 27.68 3.51
CA VAL A 35 -7.49 27.98 4.67
C VAL A 35 -7.32 26.88 5.71
N VAL A 36 -7.33 27.24 6.99
CA VAL A 36 -7.06 26.33 8.11
C VAL A 36 -8.23 26.32 9.09
N PHE A 37 -8.65 25.12 9.50
CA PHE A 37 -9.72 24.90 10.48
C PHE A 37 -9.24 24.01 11.62
N ASP A 38 -9.54 24.41 12.85
CA ASP A 38 -9.34 23.59 14.04
C ASP A 38 -10.61 22.78 14.34
N VAL A 39 -10.45 21.48 14.56
CA VAL A 39 -11.53 20.54 14.91
C VAL A 39 -11.18 19.90 16.26
N ARG A 40 -12.01 20.14 17.27
CA ARG A 40 -11.74 19.70 18.65
C ARG A 40 -12.66 18.55 19.07
N ASP A 41 -12.25 17.84 20.11
CA ASP A 41 -13.04 16.80 20.78
C ASP A 41 -13.41 15.61 19.86
N VAL A 42 -12.54 15.28 18.92
CA VAL A 42 -12.71 14.09 18.09
C VAL A 42 -12.51 12.82 18.94
N SER A 43 -13.34 11.81 18.68
CA SER A 43 -13.14 10.48 19.27
C SER A 43 -12.00 9.77 18.55
N SER A 44 -11.04 9.28 19.31
CA SER A 44 -9.97 8.42 18.79
C SER A 44 -10.50 7.04 18.40
N ASP A 45 -9.69 6.31 17.62
CA ASP A 45 -9.96 4.99 17.06
C ASP A 45 -11.34 4.86 16.37
N THR A 46 -11.78 5.96 15.77
CA THR A 46 -13.11 6.09 15.16
C THR A 46 -12.99 6.66 13.77
N TRP A 47 -13.83 6.17 12.85
CA TRP A 47 -13.94 6.73 11.51
C TRP A 47 -14.65 8.08 11.55
N CYS A 48 -14.08 9.05 10.84
CA CYS A 48 -14.57 10.40 10.72
C CYS A 48 -14.81 10.73 9.26
N GLU A 49 -15.96 11.31 8.95
CA GLU A 49 -16.26 11.84 7.63
C GLU A 49 -16.03 13.35 7.62
N VAL A 50 -15.28 13.83 6.65
CA VAL A 50 -15.11 15.26 6.35
C VAL A 50 -15.88 15.56 5.07
N GLY A 51 -16.68 16.63 5.10
CA GLY A 51 -17.48 17.05 3.97
C GLY A 51 -17.59 18.56 3.82
N PHE A 52 -17.58 19.05 2.59
CA PHE A 52 -17.79 20.46 2.27
C PHE A 52 -18.23 20.59 0.81
N GLU A 53 -18.72 21.77 0.43
CA GLU A 53 -18.92 22.13 -0.97
C GLU A 53 -17.73 22.92 -1.48
N ILE A 54 -17.27 22.58 -2.68
CA ILE A 54 -16.25 23.30 -3.42
C ILE A 54 -16.89 23.91 -4.67
N ALA A 55 -16.60 25.18 -4.95
CA ALA A 55 -16.98 25.83 -6.20
C ALA A 55 -15.75 26.45 -6.87
N TRP A 56 -15.62 26.25 -8.18
CA TRP A 56 -14.45 26.64 -8.96
C TRP A 56 -14.81 27.74 -9.96
N HIS A 57 -13.80 28.47 -10.41
CA HIS A 57 -13.98 29.51 -11.42
C HIS A 57 -14.47 28.91 -12.76
N PRO A 58 -15.36 29.59 -13.50
CA PRO A 58 -15.84 29.10 -14.81
C PRO A 58 -14.71 28.89 -15.84
N GLU A 59 -13.67 29.71 -15.77
CA GLU A 59 -12.50 29.67 -16.66
C GLU A 59 -11.38 28.75 -16.15
N GLU A 60 -11.64 27.89 -15.17
CA GLU A 60 -10.64 26.94 -14.66
C GLU A 60 -10.10 26.03 -15.79
N GLU A 61 -8.80 26.09 -16.03
CA GLU A 61 -8.09 25.34 -17.08
C GLU A 61 -7.63 23.95 -16.61
N ALA A 62 -7.27 23.79 -15.34
CA ALA A 62 -6.79 22.55 -14.75
C ALA A 62 -7.93 21.57 -14.40
N ARG A 63 -8.96 21.50 -15.25
CA ARG A 63 -10.14 20.64 -15.05
C ARG A 63 -9.84 19.14 -14.90
N PRO A 64 -8.86 18.55 -15.63
CA PRO A 64 -8.65 17.10 -15.63
C PRO A 64 -7.52 16.64 -14.70
N VAL A 65 -6.99 17.50 -13.83
CA VAL A 65 -5.94 17.09 -12.87
C VAL A 65 -6.56 16.27 -11.72
N HIS A 66 -5.80 15.37 -11.10
CA HIS A 66 -6.27 14.53 -9.99
C HIS A 66 -6.04 15.15 -8.60
N ASP A 67 -5.15 16.13 -8.57
CA ASP A 67 -4.69 16.87 -7.41
C ASP A 67 -4.97 18.36 -7.65
N PHE A 68 -6.25 18.70 -7.87
CA PHE A 68 -6.68 20.08 -8.09
C PHE A 68 -6.43 20.94 -6.84
N ALA A 69 -6.81 20.39 -5.70
CA ALA A 69 -6.58 20.92 -4.36
C ALA A 69 -6.18 19.78 -3.41
N SER A 70 -5.66 20.13 -2.24
CA SER A 70 -5.28 19.16 -1.21
C SER A 70 -5.87 19.53 0.15
N VAL A 71 -6.30 18.53 0.90
CA VAL A 71 -6.71 18.64 2.30
C VAL A 71 -5.63 17.99 3.18
N GLY A 72 -4.80 18.80 3.83
CA GLY A 72 -3.84 18.37 4.83
C GLY A 72 -4.50 18.17 6.20
N ILE A 73 -4.12 17.12 6.93
CA ILE A 73 -4.63 16.79 8.26
C ILE A 73 -3.45 16.59 9.23
N ASP A 74 -3.35 17.45 10.23
CA ASP A 74 -2.44 17.28 11.37
C ASP A 74 -3.21 16.71 12.56
N PHE A 75 -2.71 15.62 13.14
CA PHE A 75 -3.32 14.93 14.27
C PHE A 75 -2.69 15.42 15.56
N MET A 76 -3.51 15.84 16.52
CA MET A 76 -3.01 16.42 17.77
C MET A 76 -3.52 15.65 18.98
N ALA A 77 -2.63 15.43 19.94
CA ALA A 77 -2.91 14.88 21.24
C ALA A 77 -3.80 15.83 22.07
N GLY A 78 -4.27 15.38 23.25
CA GLY A 78 -5.19 16.17 24.07
C GLY A 78 -4.63 17.53 24.52
N ASP A 79 -3.31 17.61 24.68
CA ASP A 79 -2.56 18.83 25.04
C ASP A 79 -2.17 19.71 23.83
N GLY A 80 -2.58 19.34 22.62
CA GLY A 80 -2.28 20.05 21.38
C GLY A 80 -0.90 19.75 20.77
N SER A 81 -0.17 18.75 21.25
CA SER A 81 1.06 18.29 20.59
C SER A 81 0.76 17.46 19.33
N SER A 82 1.47 17.72 18.22
CA SER A 82 1.29 17.01 16.95
C SER A 82 1.85 15.59 17.04
N ILE A 83 1.07 14.63 16.54
CA ILE A 83 1.38 13.20 16.47
C ILE A 83 1.62 12.85 15.01
N ASP A 84 2.79 12.30 14.71
CA ASP A 84 3.07 11.76 13.38
C ASP A 84 2.79 10.26 13.37
N PHE A 85 1.87 9.83 12.52
CA PHE A 85 1.55 8.41 12.34
C PHE A 85 2.28 7.90 11.09
N ALA A 86 2.82 6.68 11.12
CA ALA A 86 3.44 6.09 9.92
C ALA A 86 2.43 5.94 8.76
N TYR A 87 1.16 5.67 9.11
CA TYR A 87 0.07 5.48 8.17
C TYR A 87 -1.27 5.82 8.82
N VAL A 88 -2.17 6.45 8.05
CA VAL A 88 -3.55 6.73 8.46
C VAL A 88 -4.53 6.31 7.36
N PRO A 89 -5.44 5.35 7.62
CA PRO A 89 -6.44 4.96 6.64
C PRO A 89 -7.27 6.13 6.12
N GLY A 90 -7.30 6.26 4.79
CA GLY A 90 -8.00 7.33 4.07
C GLY A 90 -7.16 8.53 3.68
N LEU A 91 -5.89 8.58 4.09
CA LEU A 91 -4.95 9.64 3.73
C LEU A 91 -3.70 9.10 3.04
N SER A 92 -3.05 10.01 2.31
CA SER A 92 -1.72 9.84 1.72
C SER A 92 -0.65 10.51 2.57
N ARG A 93 0.57 9.99 2.58
CA ARG A 93 1.72 10.66 3.18
C ARG A 93 2.36 11.61 2.17
N THR A 94 2.56 12.87 2.56
CA THR A 94 3.17 13.89 1.67
C THR A 94 4.22 14.71 2.40
N GLN A 95 5.11 15.36 1.66
CA GLN A 95 6.20 16.13 2.26
C GLN A 95 5.75 17.42 2.96
N ILE A 96 4.65 18.06 2.54
CA ILE A 96 4.25 19.36 3.11
C ILE A 96 3.26 19.18 4.24
N ASP A 97 2.18 18.43 3.98
CA ASP A 97 1.24 18.01 5.01
C ASP A 97 1.42 16.50 5.18
N PRO A 98 1.96 16.02 6.33
CA PRO A 98 2.31 14.61 6.53
C PRO A 98 1.16 13.66 6.24
N HIS A 99 -0.09 14.11 6.36
CA HIS A 99 -1.25 13.35 5.92
C HIS A 99 -2.15 14.24 5.05
N SER A 100 -2.51 13.77 3.85
CA SER A 100 -3.27 14.53 2.87
C SER A 100 -4.33 13.73 2.14
N HIS A 101 -5.39 14.40 1.69
CA HIS A 101 -6.37 13.89 0.74
C HIS A 101 -6.41 14.82 -0.49
N TYR A 102 -6.26 14.26 -1.70
CA TYR A 102 -6.29 15.05 -2.93
C TYR A 102 -7.70 15.14 -3.49
N ILE A 103 -8.10 16.37 -3.84
CA ILE A 103 -9.37 16.65 -4.49
C ILE A 103 -9.12 16.65 -5.99
N SER A 104 -9.91 15.86 -6.74
CA SER A 104 -9.81 15.82 -8.20
C SER A 104 -10.34 17.12 -8.84
N GLY A 105 -9.98 17.37 -10.09
CA GLY A 105 -10.45 18.54 -10.82
C GLY A 105 -11.93 18.45 -11.25
N PRO A 106 -12.52 19.58 -11.67
CA PRO A 106 -13.91 19.69 -12.11
C PRO A 106 -14.41 18.56 -13.05
N ALA A 107 -13.56 18.09 -13.97
CA ALA A 107 -13.95 17.07 -14.95
C ALA A 107 -14.34 15.71 -14.35
N TYR A 108 -14.02 15.47 -13.07
CA TYR A 108 -14.38 14.25 -12.34
C TYR A 108 -15.73 14.36 -11.60
N TYR A 109 -16.28 15.57 -11.47
CA TYR A 109 -17.56 15.84 -10.78
C TYR A 109 -18.71 16.18 -11.73
N ASP A 110 -18.43 16.57 -12.98
CA ASP A 110 -19.42 16.93 -14.01
C ASP A 110 -20.24 15.70 -14.51
N ARG A 111 -21.07 15.13 -13.63
CA ARG A 111 -21.90 13.93 -13.88
C ARG A 111 -23.19 14.21 -14.66
N SER A 112 -23.61 15.48 -14.74
CA SER A 112 -24.78 15.94 -15.50
C SER A 112 -24.42 17.19 -16.34
N SER A 113 -25.37 17.71 -17.11
CA SER A 113 -25.27 19.01 -17.79
C SER A 113 -25.43 20.21 -16.84
N ASP A 114 -25.27 20.02 -15.52
CA ASP A 114 -25.38 21.11 -14.55
C ASP A 114 -24.17 22.05 -14.70
N HIS A 115 -24.46 23.29 -15.10
CA HIS A 115 -23.49 24.38 -15.15
C HIS A 115 -23.23 25.00 -13.76
N SER A 116 -23.41 24.24 -12.68
CA SER A 116 -23.36 24.75 -11.30
C SER A 116 -21.95 25.08 -10.81
N HIS A 117 -20.90 24.74 -11.59
CA HIS A 117 -19.48 24.97 -11.28
C HIS A 117 -19.09 24.62 -9.83
N SER A 118 -19.74 23.62 -9.25
CA SER A 118 -19.58 23.24 -7.86
C SER A 118 -19.84 21.75 -7.65
N ALA A 119 -19.22 21.19 -6.61
CA ALA A 119 -19.44 19.82 -6.20
C ALA A 119 -19.34 19.65 -4.68
N ARG A 120 -19.97 18.60 -4.19
CA ARG A 120 -19.81 18.16 -2.81
C ARG A 120 -18.63 17.20 -2.72
N VAL A 121 -17.69 17.51 -1.84
CA VAL A 121 -16.57 16.64 -1.48
C VAL A 121 -16.93 15.91 -0.19
N LEU A 122 -16.77 14.58 -0.19
CA LEU A 122 -16.95 13.72 0.99
C LEU A 122 -15.84 12.69 1.00
N PHE A 123 -15.11 12.60 2.10
CA PHE A 123 -14.15 11.53 2.32
C PHE A 123 -14.12 11.14 3.79
N ASN A 124 -13.72 9.90 4.04
CA ASN A 124 -13.58 9.34 5.37
C ASN A 124 -12.11 9.18 5.72
N VAL A 125 -11.78 9.40 6.98
CA VAL A 125 -10.46 9.16 7.56
C VAL A 125 -10.61 8.45 8.90
N PHE A 126 -9.72 7.52 9.19
CA PHE A 126 -9.64 6.91 10.52
C PHE A 126 -8.85 7.83 11.45
N ILE A 127 -9.40 8.17 12.62
CA ILE A 127 -8.71 9.00 13.62
C ILE A 127 -7.97 8.08 14.59
N PRO A 128 -6.64 7.91 14.54
CA PRO A 128 -5.95 6.97 15.41
C PRO A 128 -5.77 7.55 16.82
N ALA A 129 -5.89 6.72 17.87
CA ALA A 129 -5.54 7.19 19.21
C ALA A 129 -4.03 7.47 19.34
N PRO A 130 -3.63 8.45 20.17
CA PRO A 130 -4.45 9.23 21.10
C PRO A 130 -4.92 10.59 20.53
N ALA A 131 -5.06 10.74 19.21
CA ALA A 131 -5.48 12.02 18.63
C ALA A 131 -6.87 12.43 19.15
N ARG A 132 -6.99 13.67 19.61
CA ARG A 132 -8.21 14.29 20.16
C ARG A 132 -8.59 15.60 19.46
N HIS A 133 -7.66 16.20 18.73
CA HIS A 133 -7.90 17.38 17.91
C HIS A 133 -7.29 17.17 16.52
N LEU A 134 -7.85 17.84 15.51
CA LEU A 134 -7.33 17.85 14.14
C LEU A 134 -7.15 19.29 13.69
N THR A 135 -6.09 19.56 12.95
CA THR A 135 -6.00 20.76 12.11
C THR A 135 -6.23 20.36 10.66
N LEU A 136 -7.28 20.88 10.04
CA LEU A 136 -7.61 20.67 8.64
C LEU A 136 -7.13 21.86 7.80
N THR A 137 -6.30 21.61 6.81
CA THR A 137 -5.77 22.63 5.90
C THR A 137 -6.25 22.35 4.48
N ILE A 138 -7.07 23.21 3.89
CA ILE A 138 -7.47 23.07 2.48
C ILE A 138 -6.66 24.06 1.66
N ARG A 139 -5.89 23.56 0.68
CA ARG A 139 -4.95 24.38 -0.10
C ARG A 139 -5.10 24.26 -1.60
N SER A 140 -4.63 25.30 -2.27
CA SER A 140 -4.32 25.32 -3.70
C SER A 140 -3.18 24.36 -4.02
N TRP A 141 -3.31 23.66 -5.15
CA TRP A 141 -2.29 22.72 -5.64
C TRP A 141 -1.98 22.93 -7.12
N ARG A 142 -2.82 22.42 -8.04
CA ARG A 142 -2.69 22.60 -9.50
C ARG A 142 -3.80 23.42 -10.13
N ASN A 143 -4.76 23.93 -9.34
CA ASN A 143 -5.79 24.84 -9.82
C ASN A 143 -5.18 26.07 -10.48
N SER A 144 -5.76 26.50 -11.61
CA SER A 144 -5.33 27.70 -12.34
C SER A 144 -5.99 28.98 -11.80
N HIS A 145 -7.17 28.86 -11.16
CA HIS A 145 -7.95 29.97 -10.64
C HIS A 145 -8.33 29.76 -9.16
N PRO A 146 -8.70 30.82 -8.41
CA PRO A 146 -9.21 30.68 -7.06
C PRO A 146 -10.47 29.81 -7.02
N PHE A 147 -10.69 29.15 -5.89
CA PHE A 147 -11.90 28.39 -5.61
C PHE A 147 -12.46 28.74 -4.23
N THR A 148 -13.73 28.44 -4.01
CA THR A 148 -14.41 28.71 -2.75
C THR A 148 -14.86 27.43 -2.07
N ILE A 149 -14.85 27.43 -0.74
CA ILE A 149 -15.28 26.33 0.11
C ILE A 149 -16.39 26.83 1.02
N ARG A 150 -17.44 26.02 1.21
CA ARG A 150 -18.51 26.29 2.18
C ARG A 150 -19.01 25.02 2.85
N ASP A 151 -19.81 25.19 3.91
CA ASP A 151 -20.50 24.11 4.62
C ASP A 151 -19.58 22.98 5.12
N LEU A 152 -18.40 23.33 5.64
CA LEU A 152 -17.49 22.35 6.24
C LEU A 152 -18.15 21.64 7.43
N LYS A 153 -18.26 20.31 7.32
CA LYS A 153 -18.87 19.44 8.31
C LYS A 153 -17.93 18.29 8.61
N VAL A 154 -17.74 18.05 9.90
CA VAL A 154 -17.00 16.89 10.42
C VAL A 154 -17.96 16.03 11.22
N ARG A 155 -18.07 14.75 10.85
CA ARG A 155 -19.06 13.82 11.40
C ARG A 155 -18.38 12.54 11.89
N GLN A 156 -18.81 12.02 13.04
CA GLN A 156 -18.43 10.70 13.53
C GLN A 156 -19.69 9.87 13.82
N SER A 157 -19.60 8.55 13.65
CA SER A 157 -20.65 7.68 14.18
C SER A 157 -20.61 7.76 15.70
N ALA A 158 -21.76 7.99 16.34
CA ALA A 158 -21.85 7.87 17.79
C ALA A 158 -21.70 6.38 18.12
N GLN A 159 -20.58 5.97 18.71
CA GLN A 159 -20.41 4.59 19.16
C GLN A 159 -21.52 4.25 20.18
N THR A 160 -22.50 3.45 19.77
CA THR A 160 -23.04 2.43 20.65
C THR A 160 -21.96 1.38 20.80
N SER A 161 -21.45 1.18 22.01
CA SER A 161 -20.69 0.00 22.40
C SER A 161 -21.31 -1.22 21.72
N LEU A 162 -20.53 -1.94 20.90
CA LEU A 162 -21.00 -3.19 20.32
C LEU A 162 -21.54 -4.07 21.45
N PRO A 163 -22.72 -4.70 21.32
CA PRO A 163 -23.15 -5.68 22.30
C PRO A 163 -22.09 -6.78 22.31
N ALA A 164 -21.59 -7.12 23.50
CA ALA A 164 -20.81 -8.35 23.67
C ALA A 164 -21.57 -9.51 23.02
N PRO A 165 -20.91 -10.40 22.26
CA PRO A 165 -21.56 -11.60 21.77
C PRO A 165 -22.18 -12.33 22.95
N ALA A 166 -23.44 -12.79 22.81
CA ALA A 166 -24.07 -13.64 23.81
C ALA A 166 -23.13 -14.81 24.13
N GLU A 167 -22.95 -15.06 25.43
CA GLU A 167 -21.99 -16.00 26.01
C GLU A 167 -21.74 -17.26 25.17
N PRO A 168 -20.50 -17.49 24.72
CA PRO A 168 -19.96 -18.83 24.62
C PRO A 168 -19.40 -19.19 25.99
N THR A 169 -19.92 -20.25 26.57
CA THR A 169 -19.39 -20.90 27.78
C THR A 169 -17.85 -20.91 27.82
N GLY A 170 -17.31 -20.17 28.78
CA GLY A 170 -15.96 -20.32 29.34
C GLY A 170 -14.80 -20.32 28.34
N LEU A 171 -14.34 -19.13 27.96
CA LEU A 171 -12.93 -18.74 27.74
C LEU A 171 -12.94 -17.22 27.52
N GLN A 172 -12.03 -16.50 28.18
CA GLN A 172 -12.00 -15.03 28.28
C GLN A 172 -12.18 -14.35 26.92
N ALA A 173 -13.20 -13.49 26.81
CA ALA A 173 -13.36 -12.58 25.69
C ALA A 173 -12.33 -11.46 25.82
N GLU A 174 -11.22 -11.56 25.08
CA GLU A 174 -10.37 -10.40 24.82
C GLU A 174 -11.18 -9.41 23.97
N ASP A 175 -11.33 -8.18 24.45
CA ASP A 175 -11.73 -7.01 23.65
C ASP A 175 -10.91 -7.04 22.36
N LYS A 176 -11.54 -7.27 21.19
CA LYS A 176 -10.81 -7.27 19.91
C LYS A 176 -10.15 -5.89 19.75
N PRO A 177 -8.81 -5.77 19.86
CA PRO A 177 -8.15 -4.49 19.78
C PRO A 177 -8.24 -4.00 18.33
N VAL A 178 -8.30 -2.67 18.16
CA VAL A 178 -7.85 -2.03 16.91
C VAL A 178 -6.50 -2.68 16.53
N PRO A 179 -6.31 -3.16 15.28
CA PRO A 179 -5.12 -3.92 14.93
C PRO A 179 -3.86 -3.19 15.38
N ALA A 180 -3.05 -3.82 16.25
CA ALA A 180 -1.82 -3.24 16.80
C ALA A 180 -0.84 -2.77 15.71
N SER A 181 -0.98 -3.30 14.49
CA SER A 181 -0.27 -2.90 13.27
C SER A 181 -0.48 -1.43 12.86
N ARG A 182 -1.52 -0.74 13.36
CA ARG A 182 -1.86 0.63 12.92
C ARG A 182 -0.95 1.73 13.49
N ARG A 183 -0.26 1.49 14.61
CA ARG A 183 0.54 2.55 15.26
C ARG A 183 2.04 2.38 15.05
N ALA A 184 2.55 1.16 14.93
CA ALA A 184 3.98 0.87 14.82
C ALA A 184 4.83 1.52 15.93
N TRP A 185 4.33 1.43 17.17
CA TRP A 185 4.99 2.00 18.34
C TRP A 185 5.57 0.90 19.22
N TRP A 186 6.77 1.14 19.74
CA TRP A 186 7.38 0.27 20.74
C TRP A 186 7.09 0.83 22.12
N ASN A 187 6.33 0.09 22.92
CA ASN A 187 6.18 0.42 24.33
C ASN A 187 7.53 0.24 25.01
N LEU A 188 8.03 1.30 25.63
CA LEU A 188 9.30 1.26 26.33
C LEU A 188 9.10 0.65 27.72
N SER A 189 10.13 -0.02 28.21
CA SER A 189 10.20 -0.55 29.57
C SER A 189 11.54 -0.17 30.20
N THR A 190 11.80 -0.60 31.43
CA THR A 190 13.14 -0.49 32.03
C THR A 190 14.19 -1.31 31.27
N THR A 191 13.77 -2.26 30.44
CA THR A 191 14.65 -3.00 29.53
C THR A 191 14.79 -2.26 28.20
N PRO A 192 16.02 -1.98 27.72
CA PRO A 192 16.22 -1.22 26.49
C PRO A 192 15.85 -2.00 25.24
N HIS A 193 15.14 -1.31 24.34
CA HIS A 193 14.98 -1.71 22.95
C HIS A 193 16.15 -1.19 22.12
N TRP A 194 16.94 -2.10 21.55
CA TRP A 194 18.17 -1.77 20.84
C TRP A 194 17.97 -1.62 19.33
N LEU A 195 18.48 -0.53 18.80
CA LEU A 195 18.69 -0.27 17.38
C LEU A 195 20.18 -0.21 17.09
N ASN A 196 20.61 -0.70 15.92
CA ASN A 196 22.02 -0.70 15.53
C ASN A 196 22.19 -0.01 14.18
N TYR A 197 23.08 0.99 14.13
CA TYR A 197 23.39 1.75 12.94
C TYR A 197 24.89 1.73 12.66
N GLY A 198 25.27 1.58 11.39
CA GLY A 198 26.62 1.89 10.95
C GLY A 198 26.87 3.40 11.03
N VAL A 199 28.10 3.80 11.29
CA VAL A 199 28.48 5.23 11.35
C VAL A 199 29.43 5.59 10.21
N ALA A 200 29.38 6.83 9.76
CA ALA A 200 30.30 7.38 8.77
C ALA A 200 31.57 7.90 9.46
N PRO A 201 32.78 7.60 8.96
CA PRO A 201 34.02 8.10 9.56
C PRO A 201 34.07 9.63 9.57
N GLY A 202 34.23 10.22 10.76
CA GLY A 202 34.40 11.67 10.93
C GLY A 202 33.12 12.49 10.74
N HIS A 203 31.94 11.86 10.72
CA HIS A 203 30.65 12.53 10.50
C HIS A 203 29.63 12.15 11.56
N PRO A 204 28.79 13.10 12.04
CA PRO A 204 27.76 12.80 13.01
C PRO A 204 26.68 11.91 12.43
N LEU A 205 26.13 11.03 13.28
CA LEU A 205 24.88 10.33 13.00
C LEU A 205 23.73 11.12 13.64
N ILE A 206 22.77 11.54 12.82
CA ILE A 206 21.59 12.29 13.27
C ILE A 206 20.39 11.35 13.28
N VAL A 207 19.79 11.16 14.46
CA VAL A 207 18.62 10.30 14.66
C VAL A 207 17.45 11.14 15.13
N ARG A 208 16.37 11.18 14.36
CA ARG A 208 15.13 11.88 14.69
C ARG A 208 14.01 10.89 14.94
N GLY A 209 13.18 11.19 15.93
CA GLY A 209 12.07 10.33 16.32
C GLY A 209 11.02 11.06 17.14
N GLN A 210 10.00 10.32 17.58
CA GLN A 210 8.94 10.84 18.42
C GLN A 210 8.62 9.86 19.56
N LEU A 211 8.36 10.40 20.74
CA LEU A 211 7.84 9.69 21.91
C LEU A 211 6.39 10.07 22.14
N ILE A 212 5.57 9.09 22.54
CA ILE A 212 4.18 9.28 22.95
C ILE A 212 4.07 8.89 24.41
N ASN A 213 3.65 9.81 25.28
CA ASN A 213 3.48 9.59 26.71
C ASN A 213 1.99 9.63 27.07
N SER A 214 1.39 8.48 27.38
CA SER A 214 0.00 8.41 27.89
C SER A 214 -0.10 8.46 29.42
N GLY A 215 1.03 8.51 30.12
CA GLY A 215 1.16 8.56 31.56
C GLY A 215 1.24 9.98 32.13
N LYS A 216 1.99 10.16 33.21
CA LYS A 216 2.13 11.47 33.87
C LYS A 216 3.09 12.36 33.08
N ALA A 217 2.82 13.67 33.07
CA ALA A 217 3.55 14.65 32.26
C ALA A 217 5.04 14.84 32.64
N SER A 218 5.57 14.12 33.64
CA SER A 218 6.95 14.21 34.12
C SER A 218 7.83 12.98 33.83
N ASP A 219 7.27 11.91 33.24
CA ASP A 219 8.02 10.69 32.98
C ASP A 219 8.96 10.90 31.78
N GLY A 220 10.25 10.61 31.93
CA GLY A 220 11.28 10.78 30.89
C GLY A 220 11.66 9.45 30.23
N ALA A 221 12.26 9.53 29.04
CA ALA A 221 12.88 8.38 28.37
C ALA A 221 14.40 8.56 28.26
N LEU A 222 15.12 7.46 28.26
CA LEU A 222 16.57 7.43 28.16
C LEU A 222 17.00 6.73 26.87
N ALA A 223 18.01 7.28 26.20
CA ALA A 223 18.71 6.65 25.08
C ALA A 223 20.13 6.26 25.50
N ARG A 224 20.36 4.95 25.67
CA ARG A 224 21.69 4.39 25.97
C ARG A 224 22.51 4.28 24.69
N ILE A 225 23.78 4.67 24.75
CA ILE A 225 24.65 4.76 23.57
C ILE A 225 25.87 3.85 23.73
N ILE A 226 26.13 2.99 22.74
CA ILE A 226 27.32 2.14 22.72
C ILE A 226 27.96 2.18 21.33
N PHE A 227 29.16 2.75 21.22
CA PHE A 227 29.96 2.67 20.00
C PHE A 227 30.81 1.40 19.97
N ARG A 228 30.90 0.76 18.80
CA ARG A 228 31.75 -0.41 18.57
C ARG A 228 32.68 -0.21 17.40
N ASP A 229 33.86 -0.81 17.49
CA ASP A 229 34.80 -0.91 16.39
C ASP A 229 34.34 -1.92 15.32
N ALA A 230 35.08 -2.01 14.22
CA ALA A 230 34.79 -2.96 13.12
C ALA A 230 34.87 -4.45 13.53
N LYS A 231 35.39 -4.76 14.73
CA LYS A 231 35.43 -6.12 15.29
C LYS A 231 34.29 -6.37 16.29
N GLY A 232 33.37 -5.42 16.46
CA GLY A 232 32.28 -5.49 17.42
C GLY A 232 32.69 -5.21 18.87
N LYS A 233 33.93 -4.78 19.12
CA LYS A 233 34.39 -4.44 20.47
C LYS A 233 33.88 -3.05 20.85
N GLN A 234 33.29 -2.94 22.02
CA GLN A 234 32.87 -1.65 22.58
C GLN A 234 34.07 -0.71 22.76
N LEU A 235 33.92 0.52 22.30
CA LEU A 235 34.87 1.61 22.53
C LEU A 235 34.64 2.21 23.93
N PRO A 236 35.71 2.57 24.66
CA PRO A 236 35.56 3.08 26.03
C PRO A 236 34.97 4.51 26.04
N PRO A 237 34.03 4.83 26.95
CA PRO A 237 33.61 6.21 27.22
C PRO A 237 34.72 7.02 27.93
N PRO A 238 34.63 8.36 28.01
CA PRO A 238 33.49 9.22 27.64
C PRO A 238 33.36 9.40 26.13
N TYR A 239 32.11 9.51 25.66
CA TYR A 239 31.81 9.95 24.30
C TYR A 239 31.48 11.44 24.35
N ASP A 240 31.81 12.16 23.28
CA ASP A 240 31.57 13.60 23.23
C ASP A 240 30.08 13.92 23.35
N GLY A 241 29.74 14.95 24.12
CA GLY A 241 28.34 15.35 24.39
C GLY A 241 27.46 14.35 25.16
N ILE A 242 27.97 13.16 25.55
CA ILE A 242 27.17 12.09 26.19
C ILE A 242 27.58 11.89 27.65
N THR A 243 26.60 11.97 28.56
CA THR A 243 26.82 11.77 30.00
C THR A 243 26.89 10.28 30.32
N SER A 244 27.74 9.87 31.27
CA SER A 244 27.79 8.48 31.75
C SER A 244 27.23 8.36 33.17
N LEU A 245 26.18 7.56 33.35
CA LEU A 245 25.56 7.27 34.64
C LEU A 245 25.99 5.89 35.16
N PRO A 246 26.28 5.71 36.47
CA PRO A 246 26.76 4.44 37.02
C PRO A 246 25.85 3.22 36.75
N ALA A 247 24.53 3.42 36.73
CA ALA A 247 23.56 2.34 36.51
C ALA A 247 23.34 2.00 35.03
N TYR A 248 23.60 2.93 34.11
CA TYR A 248 23.17 2.84 32.71
C TYR A 248 24.31 2.91 31.69
N GLY A 249 25.48 3.40 32.09
CA GLY A 249 26.58 3.74 31.19
C GLY A 249 26.34 5.06 30.45
N PRO A 250 26.88 5.24 29.24
CA PRO A 250 26.66 6.43 28.41
C PRO A 250 25.20 6.55 27.99
N VAL A 251 24.57 7.69 28.28
CA VAL A 251 23.14 7.92 28.11
C VAL A 251 22.84 9.38 27.77
N LEU A 252 21.80 9.58 26.97
CA LEU A 252 21.14 10.86 26.73
C LEU A 252 19.74 10.82 27.32
N ASP A 253 19.37 11.86 28.06
CA ASP A 253 18.02 12.04 28.58
C ASP A 253 17.14 12.71 27.53
N ILE A 254 15.92 12.18 27.34
CA ILE A 254 14.93 12.71 26.42
C ILE A 254 13.75 13.23 27.26
N PRO A 255 13.77 14.52 27.64
CA PRO A 255 12.74 15.07 28.52
C PRO A 255 11.40 15.16 27.79
N ILE A 256 10.37 14.62 28.43
CA ILE A 256 8.99 14.65 27.94
C ILE A 256 8.23 15.68 28.77
N HIS A 257 7.65 16.67 28.10
CA HIS A 257 6.85 17.75 28.71
C HIS A 257 5.48 17.90 28.03
N ARG A 258 5.19 17.02 27.07
CA ARG A 258 3.97 16.96 26.25
C ARG A 258 3.63 15.51 25.96
N GLN A 259 2.37 15.25 25.61
CA GLN A 259 1.89 13.93 25.26
C GLN A 259 2.60 13.36 24.03
N ALA A 260 2.92 14.19 23.03
CA ALA A 260 3.76 13.81 21.89
C ALA A 260 5.00 14.72 21.80
N ARG A 261 6.19 14.10 21.82
CA ARG A 261 7.49 14.81 21.84
C ARG A 261 8.40 14.30 20.74
N ARG A 262 8.68 15.16 19.75
CA ARG A 262 9.76 14.92 18.77
C ARG A 262 11.13 15.17 19.43
N PHE A 263 12.14 14.38 19.07
CA PHE A 263 13.51 14.53 19.53
C PHE A 263 14.50 14.40 18.36
N THR A 264 15.72 14.89 18.59
CA THR A 264 16.86 14.73 17.69
C THR A 264 18.07 14.39 18.54
N LEU A 265 18.73 13.29 18.22
CA LEU A 265 20.00 12.88 18.79
C LEU A 265 21.07 13.13 17.73
N GLU A 266 22.08 13.92 18.07
CA GLU A 266 23.25 14.15 17.24
C GLU A 266 24.42 13.44 17.93
N LEU A 267 24.96 12.42 17.27
CA LEU A 267 25.91 11.49 17.85
C LEU A 267 27.24 11.59 17.10
N GLU A 268 28.27 12.09 17.78
CA GLU A 268 29.63 12.19 17.26
C GLU A 268 30.38 10.86 17.45
N PRO A 269 30.68 10.11 16.37
CA PRO A 269 31.35 8.83 16.52
C PRO A 269 32.82 9.02 16.94
N PRO A 270 33.29 8.36 18.01
CA PRO A 270 34.70 8.41 18.38
C PRO A 270 35.58 7.75 17.31
N SER A 271 36.86 8.14 17.26
CA SER A 271 37.82 7.58 16.30
C SER A 271 37.85 6.05 16.36
N GLY A 272 37.67 5.41 15.19
CA GLY A 272 37.64 3.95 15.06
C GLY A 272 36.27 3.31 15.26
N ALA A 273 35.21 4.09 15.53
CA ALA A 273 33.84 3.60 15.55
C ALA A 273 33.41 3.14 14.14
N ALA A 274 32.74 1.99 14.09
CA ALA A 274 32.15 1.43 12.89
C ALA A 274 30.63 1.32 13.00
N THR A 275 30.11 1.12 14.22
CA THR A 275 28.67 1.09 14.51
C THR A 275 28.34 1.77 15.84
N VAL A 276 27.07 2.10 16.01
CA VAL A 276 26.47 2.58 17.26
C VAL A 276 25.19 1.80 17.59
N GLU A 277 25.06 1.37 18.84
CA GLU A 277 23.84 0.78 19.39
C GLU A 277 23.10 1.83 20.22
N LEU A 278 21.80 1.97 19.97
CA LEU A 278 20.88 2.91 20.62
C LEU A 278 19.81 2.12 21.39
N GLY A 279 19.87 2.17 22.71
CA GLY A 279 18.95 1.47 23.60
C GLY A 279 17.92 2.41 24.21
N PHE A 280 16.68 2.40 23.73
CA PHE A 280 15.59 3.23 24.25
C PHE A 280 14.88 2.52 25.41
N GLN A 281 14.76 3.21 26.55
CA GLN A 281 14.14 2.68 27.77
C GLN A 281 13.50 3.79 28.60
N VAL A 282 12.71 3.40 29.60
CA VAL A 282 12.20 4.30 30.65
C VAL A 282 12.88 4.02 31.99
N SER A 283 12.75 4.94 32.94
CA SER A 283 13.35 4.79 34.27
C SER A 283 12.51 3.91 35.21
N GLU A 284 11.19 3.86 35.00
CA GLU A 284 10.22 3.13 35.83
C GLU A 284 9.25 2.35 34.95
N ASP A 285 8.92 1.11 35.29
CA ASP A 285 8.02 0.26 34.49
C ASP A 285 6.57 0.78 34.43
N GLU A 286 6.17 1.63 35.38
CA GLU A 286 4.85 2.28 35.39
C GLU A 286 4.73 3.41 34.34
N SER A 287 5.86 3.82 33.74
CA SER A 287 5.88 4.86 32.70
C SER A 287 5.21 4.35 31.42
N GLN A 288 4.18 5.04 30.96
CA GLN A 288 3.46 4.68 29.73
C GLN A 288 3.98 5.48 28.53
N ILE A 289 5.22 5.17 28.12
CA ILE A 289 5.89 5.85 27.01
C ILE A 289 6.10 4.87 25.86
N SER A 290 5.77 5.29 24.65
CA SER A 290 6.04 4.53 23.43
C SER A 290 6.92 5.31 22.45
N LEU A 291 7.83 4.62 21.77
CA LEU A 291 8.66 5.15 20.68
C LEU A 291 7.98 4.92 19.33
N VAL A 292 7.83 5.98 18.54
CA VAL A 292 7.31 5.89 17.16
C VAL A 292 8.42 5.36 16.24
N THR A 293 8.11 4.34 15.43
CA THR A 293 9.07 3.70 14.51
C THR A 293 8.53 3.59 13.07
N PRO A 294 9.41 3.53 12.05
CA PRO A 294 10.88 3.62 12.11
C PRO A 294 11.39 5.02 12.48
N LEU A 295 12.62 5.09 12.99
CA LEU A 295 13.32 6.36 13.22
C LEU A 295 13.83 6.94 11.89
N GLU A 296 13.93 8.26 11.81
CA GLU A 296 14.62 8.94 10.73
C GLU A 296 16.11 9.01 11.06
N VAL A 297 16.98 8.61 10.13
CA VAL A 297 18.42 8.51 10.39
C VAL A 297 19.23 9.05 9.22
N SER A 298 19.91 10.18 9.42
CA SER A 298 20.78 10.79 8.41
C SER A 298 22.24 10.86 8.89
N ILE A 299 23.13 11.01 7.92
CA ILE A 299 24.52 11.43 8.13
C ILE A 299 24.60 12.96 8.06
N GLY A 300 25.72 13.54 8.48
CA GLY A 300 25.96 14.99 8.47
C GLY A 300 25.56 15.68 7.17
N ASP A 301 25.15 16.95 7.27
CA ASP A 301 24.56 17.72 6.16
C ASP A 301 25.49 17.78 4.93
N ASP A 302 26.80 17.76 5.14
CA ASP A 302 27.79 17.77 4.06
C ASP A 302 27.82 16.48 3.23
N LEU A 303 27.21 15.39 3.69
CA LEU A 303 27.07 14.14 2.95
C LEU A 303 25.66 13.94 2.35
N LEU A 304 24.79 14.96 2.40
CA LEU A 304 23.54 14.95 1.64
C LEU A 304 23.81 15.00 0.14
N LEU A 305 23.04 14.24 -0.64
CA LEU A 305 23.20 14.11 -2.09
C LEU A 305 23.18 15.47 -2.80
N GLU A 306 22.24 16.34 -2.44
CA GLU A 306 22.14 17.70 -2.96
C GLU A 306 23.41 18.53 -2.70
N ASN A 307 23.98 18.41 -1.50
CA ASN A 307 25.17 19.14 -1.09
C ASN A 307 26.44 18.58 -1.75
N ILE A 308 26.49 17.31 -2.13
CA ILE A 308 27.62 16.71 -2.88
C ILE A 308 27.57 17.11 -4.35
N LEU A 309 26.37 17.12 -4.94
CA LEU A 309 26.19 17.55 -6.32
C LEU A 309 26.62 19.02 -6.48
N GLY A 310 26.08 19.91 -5.65
CA GLY A 310 26.29 21.37 -5.74
C GLY A 310 25.72 21.96 -7.04
N ASP A 311 26.11 23.20 -7.36
CA ASP A 311 25.55 23.96 -8.51
C ASP A 311 26.13 23.57 -9.90
N ALA A 312 27.17 22.72 -9.95
CA ALA A 312 27.84 22.34 -11.18
C ALA A 312 27.42 20.93 -11.64
N ILE A 313 27.22 20.74 -12.96
CA ILE A 313 26.92 19.43 -13.58
C ILE A 313 28.04 18.45 -13.21
N SER A 314 27.77 17.60 -12.23
CA SER A 314 28.74 16.64 -11.68
C SER A 314 28.58 15.31 -12.41
N ASN A 315 29.58 14.89 -13.19
CA ASN A 315 29.60 13.52 -13.70
C ASN A 315 29.80 12.53 -12.53
N SER A 316 29.39 11.26 -12.69
CA SER A 316 29.39 10.28 -11.60
C SER A 316 30.79 10.06 -10.99
N LEU A 317 31.86 10.08 -11.79
CA LEU A 317 33.23 9.92 -11.29
C LEU A 317 33.64 11.06 -10.35
N SER A 318 33.41 12.30 -10.77
CA SER A 318 33.69 13.49 -9.95
C SER A 318 32.86 13.53 -8.66
N PHE A 319 31.65 12.95 -8.69
CA PHE A 319 30.83 12.79 -7.48
C PHE A 319 31.52 11.90 -6.45
N VAL A 320 32.03 10.73 -6.85
CA VAL A 320 32.71 9.82 -5.92
C VAL A 320 34.03 10.39 -5.40
N GLU A 321 34.77 11.13 -6.22
CA GLU A 321 35.98 11.84 -5.77
C GLU A 321 35.66 12.84 -4.66
N LYS A 322 34.64 13.69 -4.84
CA LYS A 322 34.16 14.61 -3.79
C LYS A 322 33.74 13.88 -2.52
N VAL A 323 33.10 12.70 -2.65
CA VAL A 323 32.70 11.90 -1.49
C VAL A 323 33.92 11.39 -0.71
N TYR A 324 34.97 10.89 -1.39
CA TYR A 324 36.20 10.48 -0.70
C TYR A 324 36.89 11.65 0.02
N ASP A 325 36.89 12.84 -0.59
CA ASP A 325 37.46 14.04 0.02
C ASP A 325 36.72 14.43 1.31
N ARG A 326 35.38 14.39 1.31
CA ARG A 326 34.54 14.69 2.49
C ARG A 326 34.64 13.62 3.57
N LEU A 327 34.83 12.36 3.19
CA LEU A 327 35.06 11.26 4.13
C LEU A 327 36.50 11.21 4.67
N HIS A 328 37.36 12.16 4.27
CA HIS A 328 38.77 12.24 4.69
C HIS A 328 39.56 10.94 4.52
N VAL A 329 39.29 10.19 3.45
CA VAL A 329 39.97 8.90 3.19
C VAL A 329 41.43 9.15 2.80
N GLN A 330 42.37 8.81 3.69
CA GLN A 330 43.81 9.08 3.48
C GLN A 330 44.39 8.34 2.27
N VAL A 331 45.05 9.10 1.38
CA VAL A 331 45.87 8.56 0.28
C VAL A 331 47.29 8.34 0.79
N TYR A 332 47.65 7.10 1.14
CA TYR A 332 49.06 6.76 1.37
C TYR A 332 49.81 6.69 0.03
N PRO A 333 50.89 7.46 -0.18
CA PRO A 333 51.72 7.33 -1.37
C PRO A 333 52.61 6.08 -1.22
N GLU A 334 52.12 4.92 -1.66
CA GLU A 334 52.99 3.74 -1.81
C GLU A 334 53.85 3.86 -3.08
N THR A 335 55.11 3.50 -2.91
CA THR A 335 56.25 3.60 -3.83
C THR A 335 56.05 2.91 -5.19
N GLN A 336 56.36 3.64 -6.27
CA GLN A 336 56.84 3.19 -7.59
C GLN A 336 56.12 2.02 -8.32
N ARG A 337 54.81 1.87 -8.13
CA ARG A 337 53.90 1.30 -9.15
C ARG A 337 52.73 2.26 -9.32
N MET A 338 52.22 2.44 -10.54
CA MET A 338 51.06 3.32 -10.79
C MET A 338 49.96 3.00 -9.76
N PRO A 339 49.62 3.93 -8.85
CA PRO A 339 48.69 3.65 -7.79
C PRO A 339 47.31 3.36 -8.41
N ALA A 340 46.72 2.22 -8.05
CA ALA A 340 45.31 1.95 -8.37
C ALA A 340 44.46 3.10 -7.81
N SER A 341 43.51 3.60 -8.61
CA SER A 341 42.61 4.66 -8.17
C SER A 341 41.86 4.23 -6.89
N LEU A 342 41.47 5.18 -6.03
CA LEU A 342 40.67 4.86 -4.84
C LEU A 342 39.40 4.07 -5.21
N ILE A 343 38.80 4.41 -6.35
CA ILE A 343 37.67 3.70 -6.93
C ILE A 343 38.01 2.22 -7.19
N ASP A 344 39.14 1.92 -7.83
CA ASP A 344 39.54 0.53 -8.09
C ASP A 344 39.81 -0.25 -6.80
N LYS A 345 40.26 0.42 -5.73
CA LYS A 345 40.49 -0.22 -4.42
C LYS A 345 39.18 -0.54 -3.68
N SER A 346 38.11 0.20 -3.93
CA SER A 346 36.80 -0.05 -3.32
C SER A 346 35.96 -1.08 -4.07
N ILE A 347 36.37 -1.47 -5.28
CA ILE A 347 35.70 -2.53 -6.04
C ILE A 347 36.33 -3.87 -5.67
N ASP A 348 35.53 -4.77 -5.11
CA ASP A 348 35.95 -6.12 -4.74
C ASP A 348 35.34 -7.17 -5.69
N PRO A 349 36.09 -7.67 -6.69
CA PRO A 349 35.61 -8.70 -7.60
C PRO A 349 35.23 -10.01 -6.90
N SER A 350 35.85 -10.33 -5.76
CA SER A 350 35.58 -11.57 -5.03
C SER A 350 34.20 -11.53 -4.38
N ASN A 351 33.79 -10.35 -3.92
CA ASN A 351 32.49 -10.11 -3.31
C ASN A 351 31.37 -9.85 -4.35
N LEU A 352 31.71 -9.34 -5.53
CA LEU A 352 30.80 -9.24 -6.67
C LEU A 352 30.48 -10.60 -7.33
N GLY A 353 31.34 -11.61 -7.17
CA GLY A 353 31.12 -12.97 -7.69
C GLY A 353 29.83 -13.64 -7.17
N PRO A 354 29.59 -13.70 -5.85
CA PRO A 354 28.37 -14.25 -5.25
C PRO A 354 27.22 -13.23 -5.16
N LEU A 355 27.13 -12.27 -6.10
CA LEU A 355 26.14 -11.19 -6.07
C LEU A 355 24.71 -11.72 -5.84
N PHE A 356 24.04 -11.13 -4.85
CA PHE A 356 22.63 -11.39 -4.56
C PHE A 356 21.84 -10.10 -4.66
N THR A 357 21.00 -10.02 -5.69
CA THR A 357 20.04 -8.94 -5.94
C THR A 357 18.62 -9.48 -5.81
N PHE A 358 17.64 -8.59 -5.59
CA PHE A 358 16.28 -8.98 -5.25
C PHE A 358 15.33 -8.94 -6.44
N HIS A 359 15.43 -7.93 -7.30
CA HIS A 359 14.46 -7.62 -8.34
C HIS A 359 14.51 -8.58 -9.52
N ASP A 360 15.71 -8.98 -9.95
CA ASP A 360 15.91 -10.01 -10.97
C ASP A 360 15.40 -11.38 -10.49
N ARG A 361 15.69 -11.75 -9.23
CA ARG A 361 15.21 -13.00 -8.63
C ARG A 361 13.70 -13.01 -8.47
N LEU A 362 13.12 -11.89 -8.03
CA LEU A 362 11.68 -11.73 -7.96
C LEU A 362 11.03 -11.90 -9.34
N ARG A 363 11.58 -11.25 -10.38
CA ARG A 363 11.11 -11.41 -11.77
C ARG A 363 11.20 -12.86 -12.23
N ALA A 364 12.31 -13.54 -11.97
CA ALA A 364 12.50 -14.95 -12.33
C ALA A 364 11.50 -15.88 -11.62
N ILE A 365 11.16 -15.59 -10.36
CA ILE A 365 10.12 -16.32 -9.62
C ILE A 365 8.72 -16.02 -10.19
N GLN A 366 8.42 -14.76 -10.51
CA GLN A 366 7.12 -14.34 -11.01
C GLN A 366 6.82 -14.87 -12.42
N LEU A 367 7.79 -14.79 -13.33
CA LEU A 367 7.61 -15.05 -14.76
C LEU A 367 8.35 -16.30 -15.27
N GLY A 368 9.28 -16.87 -14.49
CA GLY A 368 10.18 -17.92 -14.97
C GLY A 368 11.31 -17.35 -15.83
N GLU A 369 11.89 -18.17 -16.71
CA GLU A 369 12.94 -17.80 -17.66
C GLU A 369 12.39 -17.05 -18.90
N ALA A 370 11.34 -16.26 -18.72
CA ALA A 370 10.75 -15.48 -19.80
C ALA A 370 11.75 -14.41 -20.28
N LEU A 371 12.16 -14.50 -21.54
CA LEU A 371 13.07 -13.54 -22.17
C LEU A 371 12.34 -12.21 -22.42
N ALA A 372 12.98 -11.10 -22.08
CA ALA A 372 12.52 -9.77 -22.43
C ALA A 372 12.79 -9.46 -23.92
N ILE A 373 13.79 -10.10 -24.52
CA ILE A 373 14.24 -9.86 -25.89
C ILE A 373 14.15 -11.15 -26.71
N THR A 374 13.26 -11.13 -27.71
CA THR A 374 13.12 -12.20 -28.70
C THR A 374 13.27 -11.61 -30.10
N ASP A 375 14.12 -12.21 -30.94
CA ASP A 375 14.37 -11.78 -32.32
C ASP A 375 14.69 -10.27 -32.48
N GLY A 376 15.48 -9.72 -31.55
CA GLY A 376 15.84 -8.30 -31.54
C GLY A 376 14.70 -7.35 -31.15
N ARG A 377 13.60 -7.87 -30.57
CA ARG A 377 12.44 -7.09 -30.13
C ARG A 377 12.28 -7.18 -28.63
N LEU A 378 12.09 -6.03 -28.00
CA LEU A 378 11.91 -5.85 -26.57
C LEU A 378 10.43 -5.92 -26.18
N THR A 379 10.10 -6.76 -25.21
CA THR A 379 8.75 -6.91 -24.65
C THR A 379 8.77 -6.50 -23.18
N LEU A 380 8.06 -5.41 -22.85
CA LEU A 380 7.91 -4.88 -21.49
C LEU A 380 6.42 -4.78 -21.14
N CYS A 381 6.06 -4.96 -19.87
CA CYS A 381 4.70 -4.86 -19.33
C CYS A 381 3.64 -5.71 -20.09
N GLY A 382 4.05 -6.78 -20.77
CA GLY A 382 3.15 -7.59 -21.60
C GLY A 382 2.60 -6.87 -22.83
N LEU A 383 3.14 -5.70 -23.18
CA LEU A 383 2.79 -4.94 -24.38
C LEU A 383 3.42 -5.58 -25.63
N GLU A 384 3.01 -5.12 -26.80
CA GLU A 384 3.52 -5.65 -28.07
C GLU A 384 5.05 -5.54 -28.16
N PRO A 385 5.75 -6.49 -28.83
CA PRO A 385 7.19 -6.42 -28.96
C PRO A 385 7.64 -5.19 -29.77
N TRP A 386 8.53 -4.38 -29.20
CA TRP A 386 9.08 -3.16 -29.80
C TRP A 386 10.47 -3.42 -30.39
N PRO A 387 10.77 -3.06 -31.66
CA PRO A 387 12.09 -3.28 -32.24
C PRO A 387 13.18 -2.50 -31.49
N LEU A 388 14.27 -3.16 -31.10
CA LEU A 388 15.41 -2.49 -30.46
C LEU A 388 16.16 -1.62 -31.48
N PRO A 389 16.22 -0.29 -31.28
CA PRO A 389 16.99 0.57 -32.18
C PRO A 389 18.50 0.39 -31.98
N GLU A 390 19.29 0.87 -32.95
CA GLU A 390 20.75 0.90 -32.84
C GLU A 390 21.22 1.94 -31.80
N SER A 391 20.51 3.06 -31.69
CA SER A 391 20.73 4.15 -30.73
C SER A 391 19.43 4.54 -30.03
N PHE A 392 19.53 4.98 -28.77
CA PHE A 392 18.40 5.38 -27.94
C PHE A 392 18.43 6.88 -27.63
N GLU A 393 17.26 7.51 -27.65
CA GLU A 393 17.03 8.87 -27.16
C GLU A 393 16.78 8.91 -25.65
N TRP A 394 16.34 7.79 -25.08
CA TRP A 394 15.95 7.58 -23.68
C TRP A 394 14.67 8.30 -23.24
N THR A 395 13.88 8.77 -24.20
CA THR A 395 12.53 9.34 -24.01
C THR A 395 11.48 8.57 -24.79
N GLU A 396 11.80 7.35 -25.23
CA GLU A 396 10.91 6.52 -26.01
C GLU A 396 9.62 6.22 -25.24
N ASP A 397 8.49 6.33 -25.92
CA ASP A 397 7.17 5.96 -25.38
C ASP A 397 6.27 5.44 -26.52
N PRO A 398 6.59 4.27 -27.11
CA PRO A 398 5.87 3.75 -28.26
C PRO A 398 4.38 3.47 -27.96
N TYR A 399 4.00 3.36 -26.68
CA TYR A 399 2.66 2.96 -26.24
C TYR A 399 1.91 4.05 -25.47
N LYS A 400 2.50 5.24 -25.28
CA LYS A 400 1.96 6.31 -24.40
C LYS A 400 1.63 5.77 -23.00
N SER A 401 2.55 4.99 -22.45
CA SER A 401 2.35 4.19 -21.25
C SER A 401 3.40 4.53 -20.19
N PRO A 402 2.99 5.20 -19.09
CA PRO A 402 3.89 5.50 -17.97
C PRO A 402 4.59 4.25 -17.43
N ALA A 403 3.91 3.12 -17.35
CA ALA A 403 4.50 1.90 -16.81
C ALA A 403 5.51 1.25 -17.75
N TRP A 404 5.24 1.29 -19.07
CA TRP A 404 6.24 0.86 -20.05
C TRP A 404 7.50 1.71 -19.89
N ARG A 405 7.35 3.03 -19.73
CA ARG A 405 8.47 3.92 -19.44
C ARG A 405 9.15 3.59 -18.12
N VAL A 406 8.41 3.36 -17.04
CA VAL A 406 8.98 2.93 -15.74
C VAL A 406 9.80 1.64 -15.88
N GLU A 407 9.32 0.62 -16.60
CA GLU A 407 10.07 -0.61 -16.85
C GLU A 407 11.25 -0.38 -17.82
N PHE A 408 11.09 0.46 -18.84
CA PHE A 408 12.16 0.80 -19.78
C PHE A 408 13.31 1.54 -19.09
N GLN A 409 12.97 2.58 -18.30
CA GLN A 409 13.90 3.38 -17.49
C GLN A 409 14.51 2.57 -16.33
N SER A 410 13.94 1.41 -15.96
CA SER A 410 14.55 0.49 -14.98
C SER A 410 15.78 -0.24 -15.52
N LEU A 411 15.95 -0.28 -16.84
CA LEU A 411 17.00 -1.02 -17.55
C LEU A 411 17.05 -2.53 -17.25
N SER A 412 16.04 -3.11 -16.59
CA SER A 412 16.01 -4.54 -16.22
C SER A 412 16.20 -5.49 -17.41
N TRP A 413 15.79 -5.06 -18.60
CA TRP A 413 15.95 -5.79 -19.86
C TRP A 413 17.39 -5.89 -20.36
N LEU A 414 18.31 -5.05 -19.85
CA LEU A 414 19.74 -5.15 -20.19
C LEU A 414 20.40 -6.44 -19.67
N LEU A 415 19.83 -7.05 -18.62
CA LEU A 415 20.34 -8.33 -18.12
C LEU A 415 20.11 -9.46 -19.12
N ASP A 416 18.95 -9.48 -19.77
CA ASP A 416 18.67 -10.42 -20.87
C ASP A 416 19.62 -10.15 -22.04
N LEU A 417 19.77 -8.87 -22.45
CA LEU A 417 20.72 -8.49 -23.51
C LEU A 417 22.16 -8.95 -23.22
N ALA A 418 22.60 -8.87 -21.96
CA ALA A 418 23.94 -9.30 -21.56
C ALA A 418 24.16 -10.81 -21.80
N THR A 419 23.10 -11.62 -21.81
CA THR A 419 23.17 -13.07 -22.09
C THR A 419 23.14 -13.43 -23.58
N ARG A 420 23.09 -12.42 -24.48
CA ARG A 420 22.85 -12.60 -25.92
C ARG A 420 24.05 -12.16 -26.79
N PRO A 421 25.02 -13.06 -27.06
CA PRO A 421 26.18 -12.73 -27.88
C PRO A 421 25.82 -12.24 -29.29
N ASP A 422 24.75 -12.78 -29.87
CA ASP A 422 24.20 -12.41 -31.17
C ASP A 422 23.76 -10.94 -31.25
N LEU A 423 23.41 -10.35 -30.12
CA LEU A 423 22.99 -8.95 -30.01
C LEU A 423 24.08 -8.05 -29.41
N GLY A 424 25.32 -8.53 -29.27
CA GLY A 424 26.46 -7.77 -28.73
C GLY A 424 26.76 -8.04 -27.25
N GLY A 425 25.95 -8.86 -26.58
CA GLY A 425 26.22 -9.42 -25.25
C GLY A 425 26.53 -8.40 -24.15
N PRO A 426 27.38 -8.75 -23.16
CA PRO A 426 27.66 -7.91 -22.00
C PRO A 426 28.24 -6.54 -22.35
N ALA A 427 29.08 -6.46 -23.39
CA ALA A 427 29.72 -5.22 -23.79
C ALA A 427 28.69 -4.17 -24.26
N ARG A 428 27.69 -4.59 -25.05
CA ARG A 428 26.61 -3.71 -25.50
C ARG A 428 25.72 -3.30 -24.33
N ALA A 429 25.38 -4.22 -23.44
CA ALA A 429 24.56 -3.92 -22.27
C ALA A 429 25.22 -2.84 -21.37
N VAL A 430 26.53 -2.95 -21.12
CA VAL A 430 27.29 -1.93 -20.39
C VAL A 430 27.33 -0.59 -21.12
N ASP A 431 27.56 -0.59 -22.43
CA ASP A 431 27.61 0.65 -23.22
C ASP A 431 26.24 1.37 -23.23
N LEU A 432 25.13 0.62 -23.29
CA LEU A 432 23.78 1.16 -23.21
C LEU A 432 23.48 1.72 -21.81
N ALA A 433 23.83 1.00 -20.74
CA ALA A 433 23.66 1.51 -19.37
C ALA A 433 24.42 2.83 -19.16
N LEU A 434 25.67 2.92 -19.63
CA LEU A 434 26.45 4.16 -19.53
C LEU A 434 25.93 5.27 -20.46
N SER A 435 25.33 4.92 -21.61
CA SER A 435 24.63 5.87 -22.47
C SER A 435 23.40 6.47 -21.80
N TRP A 436 22.64 5.63 -21.09
CA TRP A 436 21.52 6.06 -20.29
C TRP A 436 21.95 7.03 -19.18
N VAL A 437 23.03 6.72 -18.44
CA VAL A 437 23.55 7.58 -17.36
C VAL A 437 23.93 8.96 -17.88
N ARG A 438 24.59 9.03 -19.04
CA ARG A 438 24.92 10.32 -19.68
C ARG A 438 23.70 11.11 -20.13
N SER A 439 22.61 10.43 -20.46
CA SER A 439 21.39 11.04 -20.97
C SER A 439 20.39 11.42 -19.87
N ASN A 440 20.58 10.92 -18.65
CA ASN A 440 19.73 11.20 -17.50
C ASN A 440 20.60 11.61 -16.30
N PRO A 441 21.26 12.80 -16.38
CA PRO A 441 21.93 13.36 -15.22
C PRO A 441 20.90 13.68 -14.11
N TRP A 442 21.35 13.84 -12.87
CA TRP A 442 20.45 13.96 -11.71
C TRP A 442 19.62 15.24 -11.70
N ASP A 443 20.25 16.33 -12.12
CA ASP A 443 19.74 17.70 -12.18
C ASP A 443 18.75 17.90 -13.32
N GLU A 444 19.01 17.29 -14.47
CA GLU A 444 18.18 17.43 -15.67
C GLU A 444 17.93 16.08 -16.35
N PRO A 445 17.14 15.18 -15.74
CA PRO A 445 16.80 13.91 -16.37
C PRO A 445 15.95 14.17 -17.62
N LYS A 446 16.32 13.57 -18.75
CA LYS A 446 15.53 13.62 -20.00
C LYS A 446 14.11 13.09 -19.82
N ASP A 447 13.94 12.11 -18.94
CA ASP A 447 12.63 11.53 -18.60
C ASP A 447 12.39 11.68 -17.09
N ALA A 448 11.32 12.37 -16.68
CA ALA A 448 10.98 12.56 -15.28
C ALA A 448 10.70 11.24 -14.51
N LEU A 449 10.33 10.15 -15.20
CA LEU A 449 10.12 8.83 -14.58
C LEU A 449 11.44 8.10 -14.33
N SER A 450 12.57 8.60 -14.83
CA SER A 450 13.91 8.04 -14.56
C SER A 450 14.25 8.03 -13.07
N THR A 451 13.77 9.02 -12.30
CA THR A 451 14.00 9.18 -10.87
C THR A 451 12.92 8.51 -10.02
N TYR A 452 11.93 7.84 -10.63
CA TYR A 452 10.91 7.12 -9.89
C TYR A 452 11.55 6.01 -9.02
N PRO A 453 11.26 5.94 -7.70
CA PRO A 453 11.98 5.05 -6.77
C PRO A 453 12.02 3.58 -7.20
N ARG A 454 10.92 3.05 -7.76
CA ARG A 454 10.86 1.67 -8.26
C ARG A 454 11.84 1.42 -9.42
N SER A 455 11.91 2.35 -10.38
CA SER A 455 12.83 2.27 -11.51
C SER A 455 14.27 2.41 -11.05
N MET A 456 14.53 3.34 -10.11
CA MET A 456 15.86 3.56 -9.53
C MET A 456 16.38 2.34 -8.78
N ALA A 457 15.56 1.72 -7.91
CA ALA A 457 15.93 0.53 -7.15
C ALA A 457 16.29 -0.64 -8.07
N THR A 458 15.44 -0.92 -9.07
CA THR A 458 15.67 -1.97 -10.06
C THR A 458 16.92 -1.70 -10.90
N ARG A 459 17.07 -0.46 -11.38
CA ARG A 459 18.22 -0.05 -12.20
C ARG A 459 19.53 -0.18 -11.44
N THR A 460 19.55 0.16 -10.15
CA THR A 460 20.75 0.03 -9.32
C THR A 460 21.25 -1.41 -9.25
N GLU A 461 20.34 -2.39 -9.09
CA GLU A 461 20.71 -3.81 -9.13
C GLU A 461 21.16 -4.28 -10.52
N VAL A 462 20.57 -3.74 -11.60
CA VAL A 462 21.06 -3.99 -12.96
C VAL A 462 22.50 -3.49 -13.13
N LEU A 463 22.81 -2.28 -12.64
CA LEU A 463 24.17 -1.75 -12.70
C LEU A 463 25.15 -2.60 -11.88
N LEU A 464 24.74 -3.14 -10.72
CA LEU A 464 25.56 -4.08 -9.94
C LEU A 464 25.89 -5.36 -10.73
N HIS A 465 24.91 -5.93 -11.44
CA HIS A 465 25.16 -7.08 -12.32
C HIS A 465 26.15 -6.75 -13.44
N LEU A 466 25.97 -5.61 -14.10
CA LEU A 466 26.88 -5.15 -15.16
C LEU A 466 28.28 -4.85 -14.61
N LEU A 467 28.39 -4.34 -13.39
CA LEU A 467 29.66 -4.16 -12.68
C LEU A 467 30.32 -5.52 -12.42
N ALA A 468 29.58 -6.51 -11.92
CA ALA A 468 30.09 -7.85 -11.66
C ALA A 468 30.64 -8.53 -12.94
N LEU A 469 29.95 -8.36 -14.08
CA LEU A 469 30.40 -8.89 -15.38
C LEU A 469 31.72 -8.28 -15.85
N THR A 470 32.04 -7.04 -15.43
CA THR A 470 33.28 -6.34 -15.82
C THR A 470 34.36 -6.39 -14.75
N ALA A 471 34.04 -6.86 -13.53
CA ALA A 471 34.91 -6.80 -12.36
C ALA A 471 36.26 -7.51 -12.55
N ALA A 472 36.26 -8.68 -13.22
CA ALA A 472 37.46 -9.49 -13.45
C ALA A 472 38.26 -9.10 -14.72
N SER A 473 37.75 -8.18 -15.56
CA SER A 473 38.42 -7.79 -16.80
C SER A 473 39.67 -6.94 -16.53
N LYS A 474 40.76 -7.26 -17.24
CA LYS A 474 42.03 -6.50 -17.21
C LYS A 474 42.18 -5.54 -18.40
N ASN A 475 41.17 -5.43 -19.26
CA ASN A 475 41.17 -4.54 -20.42
C ASN A 475 40.97 -3.08 -20.00
N GLY A 476 41.79 -2.16 -20.50
CA GLY A 476 41.72 -0.73 -20.18
C GLY A 476 40.36 -0.07 -20.48
N LYS A 477 39.64 -0.51 -21.52
CA LYS A 477 38.28 -0.03 -21.81
C LYS A 477 37.29 -0.47 -20.73
N ASP A 478 37.45 -1.70 -20.23
CA ASP A 478 36.57 -2.27 -19.21
C ASP A 478 36.86 -1.66 -17.84
N ILE A 479 38.11 -1.25 -17.56
CA ILE A 479 38.45 -0.50 -16.34
C ILE A 479 37.65 0.82 -16.28
N LYS A 480 37.65 1.62 -17.35
CA LYS A 480 36.88 2.88 -17.39
C LYS A 480 35.37 2.65 -17.24
N ARG A 481 34.83 1.63 -17.93
CA ARG A 481 33.42 1.25 -17.80
C ARG A 481 33.07 0.84 -16.37
N ARG A 482 33.92 0.02 -15.75
CA ARG A 482 33.77 -0.45 -14.37
C ARG A 482 33.78 0.71 -13.38
N GLN A 483 34.73 1.64 -13.51
CA GLN A 483 34.79 2.85 -12.67
C GLN A 483 33.54 3.71 -12.81
N ALA A 484 33.05 3.92 -14.04
CA ALA A 484 31.84 4.70 -14.30
C ALA A 484 30.56 4.03 -13.74
N LEU A 485 30.44 2.70 -13.87
CA LEU A 485 29.35 1.94 -13.28
C LEU A 485 29.38 2.02 -11.75
N PHE A 486 30.53 1.76 -11.14
CA PHE A 486 30.69 1.87 -9.68
C PHE A 486 30.31 3.26 -9.19
N ALA A 487 30.78 4.31 -9.86
CA ALA A 487 30.49 5.67 -9.47
C ALA A 487 29.00 6.01 -9.50
N GLU A 488 28.29 5.51 -10.51
CA GLU A 488 26.84 5.64 -10.60
C GLU A 488 26.10 4.85 -9.50
N ILE A 489 26.56 3.63 -9.19
CA ILE A 489 26.01 2.81 -8.10
C ILE A 489 26.15 3.51 -6.76
N ILE A 490 27.30 4.14 -6.48
CA ILE A 490 27.52 4.90 -5.25
C ILE A 490 26.55 6.08 -5.17
N ARG A 491 26.35 6.82 -6.26
CA ARG A 491 25.38 7.92 -6.33
C ARG A 491 23.96 7.46 -6.03
N TYR A 492 23.54 6.29 -6.56
CA TYR A 492 22.26 5.69 -6.17
C TYR A 492 22.23 5.20 -4.73
N GLY A 493 23.34 4.73 -4.17
CA GLY A 493 23.43 4.37 -2.75
C GLY A 493 23.03 5.54 -1.84
N PHE A 494 23.49 6.75 -2.11
CA PHE A 494 23.06 7.97 -1.40
C PHE A 494 21.56 8.21 -1.56
N ALA A 495 21.06 8.25 -2.80
CA ALA A 495 19.65 8.51 -3.07
C ALA A 495 18.71 7.49 -2.42
N LEU A 496 19.01 6.20 -2.53
CA LEU A 496 18.22 5.13 -1.93
C LEU A 496 18.28 5.20 -0.40
N SER A 497 19.43 5.57 0.17
CA SER A 497 19.58 5.78 1.62
C SER A 497 18.73 6.93 2.13
N GLU A 498 18.69 8.07 1.42
CA GLU A 498 17.85 9.22 1.78
C GLU A 498 16.36 8.87 1.67
N ILE A 499 15.94 8.25 0.57
CA ILE A 499 14.54 7.80 0.40
C ILE A 499 14.13 6.84 1.51
N ALA A 500 14.98 5.87 1.86
CA ALA A 500 14.67 4.88 2.89
C ALA A 500 14.68 5.48 4.30
N SER A 501 15.59 6.42 4.59
CA SER A 501 15.80 6.94 5.94
C SER A 501 14.89 8.09 6.34
N GLN A 502 14.35 8.86 5.39
CA GLN A 502 13.52 10.03 5.69
C GLN A 502 12.03 9.70 5.88
N ASN A 503 11.64 8.43 5.76
CA ASN A 503 10.24 7.97 5.94
C ASN A 503 9.23 8.81 5.12
N ILE A 504 9.63 9.26 3.92
CA ILE A 504 8.83 10.14 3.05
C ILE A 504 7.55 9.43 2.60
N PHE A 505 7.64 8.13 2.34
CA PHE A 505 6.53 7.31 1.89
C PHE A 505 5.90 6.57 3.07
N SER A 506 4.59 6.37 3.01
CA SER A 506 3.96 5.38 3.88
C SER A 506 4.54 3.98 3.60
N PRO A 507 4.52 3.10 4.61
CA PRO A 507 4.92 1.70 4.48
C PRO A 507 4.29 1.07 3.25
N SER A 508 5.14 0.63 2.32
CA SER A 508 4.69 0.16 1.01
C SER A 508 5.70 -0.81 0.38
N LEU A 509 5.24 -1.53 -0.64
CA LEU A 509 6.07 -2.39 -1.47
C LEU A 509 7.23 -1.62 -2.14
N ILE A 510 7.03 -0.35 -2.48
CA ILE A 510 8.07 0.53 -3.04
C ILE A 510 9.19 0.76 -2.02
N GLN A 511 8.85 0.99 -0.75
CA GLN A 511 9.83 1.15 0.33
C GLN A 511 10.62 -0.14 0.56
N LEU A 512 9.95 -1.30 0.59
CA LEU A 512 10.63 -2.60 0.71
C LEU A 512 11.62 -2.85 -0.43
N ARG A 513 11.19 -2.60 -1.67
CA ARG A 513 12.05 -2.73 -2.87
C ARG A 513 13.26 -1.78 -2.81
N THR A 514 13.04 -0.54 -2.38
CA THR A 514 14.11 0.47 -2.22
C THR A 514 15.13 0.03 -1.18
N ALA A 515 14.68 -0.43 -0.01
CA ALA A 515 15.55 -0.91 1.05
C ALA A 515 16.30 -2.20 0.65
N CYS A 516 15.66 -3.12 -0.09
CA CYS A 516 16.32 -4.29 -0.67
C CYS A 516 17.45 -3.91 -1.63
N ALA A 517 17.23 -2.94 -2.53
CA ALA A 517 18.27 -2.46 -3.44
C ALA A 517 19.43 -1.81 -2.68
N LEU A 518 19.14 -1.00 -1.65
CA LEU A 518 20.17 -0.41 -0.79
C LEU A 518 21.00 -1.48 -0.06
N LEU A 519 20.36 -2.53 0.45
CA LEU A 519 21.04 -3.67 1.06
C LEU A 519 21.95 -4.40 0.05
N ALA A 520 21.48 -4.57 -1.19
CA ALA A 520 22.28 -5.19 -2.26
C ALA A 520 23.51 -4.33 -2.59
N VAL A 521 23.36 -3.00 -2.69
CA VAL A 521 24.49 -2.07 -2.90
C VAL A 521 25.51 -2.16 -1.78
N ALA A 522 25.06 -2.07 -0.53
CA ALA A 522 25.91 -2.13 0.64
C ALA A 522 26.70 -3.45 0.70
N ARG A 523 26.01 -4.58 0.49
CA ARG A 523 26.64 -5.91 0.52
C ARG A 523 27.55 -6.16 -0.66
N ALA A 524 27.29 -5.60 -1.83
CA ALA A 524 28.14 -5.76 -3.01
C ALA A 524 29.43 -4.92 -2.93
N ASN A 525 29.42 -3.82 -2.16
CA ASN A 525 30.52 -2.87 -2.08
C ASN A 525 31.01 -2.66 -0.62
N PRO A 526 31.41 -3.71 0.11
CA PRO A 526 31.73 -3.63 1.54
C PRO A 526 32.97 -2.78 1.84
N LEU A 527 33.82 -2.54 0.85
CA LEU A 527 35.02 -1.69 0.96
C LEU A 527 34.71 -0.20 0.76
N PHE A 528 33.47 0.17 0.44
CA PHE A 528 33.06 1.57 0.41
C PHE A 528 32.73 2.05 1.83
N PRO A 529 33.20 3.23 2.29
CA PRO A 529 33.10 3.62 3.70
C PRO A 529 31.68 3.68 4.27
N LEU A 530 30.66 3.96 3.45
CA LEU A 530 29.27 4.03 3.90
C LEU A 530 28.50 2.70 3.80
N ALA A 531 29.15 1.60 3.40
CA ALA A 531 28.46 0.33 3.19
C ALA A 531 27.77 -0.20 4.46
N SER A 532 28.43 -0.10 5.63
CA SER A 532 27.84 -0.53 6.91
C SER A 532 26.65 0.34 7.32
N TYR A 533 26.75 1.66 7.14
CA TYR A 533 25.65 2.61 7.35
C TYR A 533 24.45 2.24 6.47
N TRP A 534 24.64 2.12 5.15
CA TRP A 534 23.57 1.76 4.21
C TRP A 534 22.93 0.40 4.52
N ALA A 535 23.73 -0.62 4.86
CA ALA A 535 23.20 -1.92 5.28
C ALA A 535 22.31 -1.80 6.52
N SER A 536 22.72 -1.01 7.51
CA SER A 536 21.95 -0.81 8.74
C SER A 536 20.63 -0.06 8.51
N ILE A 537 20.63 0.98 7.67
CA ILE A 537 19.40 1.69 7.26
C ILE A 537 18.46 0.73 6.54
N ALA A 538 18.97 -0.02 5.57
CA ALA A 538 18.18 -0.99 4.83
C ALA A 538 17.55 -2.05 5.74
N LEU A 539 18.32 -2.63 6.67
CA LEU A 539 17.83 -3.64 7.59
C LEU A 539 16.79 -3.10 8.57
N ALA A 540 17.01 -1.89 9.12
CA ALA A 540 16.04 -1.24 10.00
C ALA A 540 14.70 -0.99 9.28
N GLN A 541 14.78 -0.47 8.05
CA GLN A 541 13.60 -0.18 7.22
C GLN A 541 12.89 -1.45 6.74
N LEU A 542 13.62 -2.52 6.40
CA LEU A 542 13.03 -3.81 6.06
C LEU A 542 12.32 -4.43 7.28
N SER A 543 12.94 -4.36 8.46
CA SER A 543 12.32 -4.88 9.69
C SER A 543 11.03 -4.14 10.01
N ALA A 544 11.07 -2.81 10.08
CA ALA A 544 9.89 -2.00 10.35
C ALA A 544 8.83 -2.16 9.26
N GLY A 545 9.24 -2.13 7.99
CA GLY A 545 8.34 -2.25 6.84
C GLY A 545 7.56 -3.58 6.84
N PHE A 546 8.23 -4.71 7.05
CA PHE A 546 7.53 -6.00 7.13
C PHE A 546 6.61 -6.12 8.35
N GLU A 547 7.01 -5.59 9.50
CA GLU A 547 6.16 -5.60 10.71
C GLU A 547 4.89 -4.75 10.54
N GLN A 548 4.96 -3.68 9.73
CA GLN A 548 3.82 -2.80 9.45
C GLN A 548 2.95 -3.32 8.30
N LEU A 549 3.55 -4.01 7.32
CA LEU A 549 2.85 -4.49 6.12
C LEU A 549 2.21 -5.88 6.31
N ILE A 550 2.77 -6.72 7.17
CA ILE A 550 2.31 -8.08 7.44
C ILE A 550 2.18 -8.30 8.95
N GLY A 551 0.93 -8.48 9.39
CA GLY A 551 0.59 -8.80 10.76
C GLY A 551 1.19 -10.13 11.23
N PRO A 552 1.30 -10.35 12.54
CA PRO A 552 1.79 -11.62 13.10
C PRO A 552 1.02 -12.86 12.63
N ASP A 553 -0.27 -12.70 12.32
CA ASP A 553 -1.18 -13.72 11.80
C ASP A 553 -1.14 -13.88 10.27
N GLY A 554 -0.27 -13.14 9.58
CA GLY A 554 -0.18 -13.13 8.12
C GLY A 554 -1.17 -12.19 7.43
N SER A 555 -2.05 -11.52 8.18
CA SER A 555 -2.92 -10.48 7.62
C SER A 555 -2.10 -9.36 7.02
N SER A 556 -2.57 -8.76 5.94
CA SER A 556 -1.87 -7.67 5.28
C SER A 556 -2.73 -6.45 5.10
N VAL A 557 -2.05 -5.33 5.25
CA VAL A 557 -2.56 -3.99 5.03
C VAL A 557 -2.70 -3.67 3.53
N GLU A 558 -1.96 -4.35 2.66
CA GLU A 558 -2.06 -4.21 1.20
C GLU A 558 -3.39 -4.81 0.72
N GLN A 559 -4.12 -4.19 -0.20
CA GLN A 559 -5.37 -4.76 -0.73
C GLN A 559 -5.14 -5.71 -1.90
N SER A 560 -4.11 -5.43 -2.72
CA SER A 560 -3.78 -6.26 -3.87
C SER A 560 -3.23 -7.61 -3.44
N LEU A 561 -3.92 -8.69 -3.79
CA LEU A 561 -3.42 -10.04 -3.52
C LEU A 561 -2.14 -10.35 -4.31
N HIS A 562 -1.97 -9.72 -5.47
CA HIS A 562 -0.74 -9.81 -6.24
C HIS A 562 0.44 -9.20 -5.48
N ASP A 563 0.28 -7.98 -4.97
CA ASP A 563 1.33 -7.28 -4.25
C ASP A 563 1.63 -7.93 -2.90
N ARG A 564 0.63 -8.54 -2.25
CA ARG A 564 0.86 -9.39 -1.06
C ARG A 564 1.77 -10.58 -1.37
N LEU A 565 1.50 -11.31 -2.45
CA LEU A 565 2.40 -12.40 -2.88
C LEU A 565 3.78 -11.86 -3.26
N GLU A 566 3.85 -10.65 -3.80
CA GLU A 566 5.12 -9.98 -4.06
C GLU A 566 5.91 -9.70 -2.78
N MET A 567 5.28 -9.10 -1.78
CA MET A 567 5.89 -8.85 -0.47
C MET A 567 6.37 -10.15 0.19
N ILE A 568 5.56 -11.22 0.14
CA ILE A 568 5.96 -12.53 0.65
C ILE A 568 7.19 -13.08 -0.11
N SER A 569 7.22 -12.88 -1.42
CA SER A 569 8.35 -13.31 -2.25
C SER A 569 9.64 -12.55 -1.90
N ILE A 570 9.56 -11.23 -1.74
CA ILE A 570 10.69 -10.40 -1.31
C ILE A 570 11.14 -10.81 0.09
N GLY A 571 10.21 -11.07 1.01
CA GLY A 571 10.53 -11.51 2.36
C GLY A 571 11.27 -12.85 2.40
N LEU A 572 10.87 -13.82 1.57
CA LEU A 572 11.57 -15.10 1.46
C LEU A 572 12.96 -14.96 0.81
N LEU A 573 13.09 -14.10 -0.20
CA LEU A 573 14.38 -13.74 -0.78
C LEU A 573 15.30 -13.10 0.27
N LEU A 574 14.77 -12.19 1.08
CA LEU A 574 15.48 -11.54 2.18
C LEU A 574 15.93 -12.54 3.23
N ALA A 575 15.02 -13.38 3.73
CA ALA A 575 15.34 -14.42 4.70
C ALA A 575 16.41 -15.40 4.19
N HIS A 576 16.39 -15.71 2.88
CA HIS A 576 17.44 -16.49 2.23
C HIS A 576 18.78 -15.73 2.16
N SER A 577 18.75 -14.47 1.74
CA SER A 577 19.96 -13.65 1.61
C SER A 577 20.69 -13.44 2.95
N LEU A 578 19.93 -13.42 4.05
CA LEU A 578 20.43 -13.20 5.41
C LEU A 578 20.74 -14.52 6.15
N LYS A 579 20.71 -15.67 5.46
CA LYS A 579 20.79 -16.99 6.10
C LYS A 579 22.05 -17.19 6.95
N ASP A 580 23.16 -16.58 6.50
CA ASP A 580 24.49 -16.70 7.09
C ASP A 580 24.87 -15.48 7.95
N SER A 581 23.91 -14.60 8.29
CA SER A 581 24.13 -13.39 9.09
C SER A 581 23.61 -13.60 10.53
N PRO A 582 24.48 -13.84 11.52
CA PRO A 582 24.07 -14.06 12.92
C PRO A 582 23.27 -12.89 13.51
N GLU A 583 23.65 -11.66 13.17
CA GLU A 583 23.03 -10.42 13.67
C GLU A 583 21.59 -10.26 13.17
N ALA A 584 21.24 -10.89 12.04
CA ALA A 584 19.91 -10.83 11.46
C ALA A 584 19.02 -12.02 11.85
N ARG A 585 19.51 -12.93 12.70
CA ARG A 585 18.80 -14.18 13.04
C ARG A 585 17.41 -13.92 13.62
N GLU A 586 17.32 -13.05 14.63
CA GLU A 586 16.07 -12.75 15.33
C GLU A 586 15.03 -12.12 14.37
N PHE A 587 15.47 -11.17 13.55
CA PHE A 587 14.65 -10.58 12.49
C PHE A 587 14.14 -11.64 11.51
N ARG A 588 15.01 -12.53 11.04
CA ARG A 588 14.62 -13.63 10.13
C ARG A 588 13.61 -14.58 10.74
N GLU A 589 13.76 -14.95 12.01
CA GLU A 589 12.84 -15.83 12.71
C GLU A 589 11.44 -15.17 12.80
N ARG A 590 11.38 -13.89 13.23
CA ARG A 590 10.14 -13.09 13.24
C ARG A 590 9.50 -12.94 11.87
N LEU A 591 10.31 -12.70 10.84
CA LEU A 591 9.86 -12.54 9.46
C LEU A 591 9.31 -13.87 8.93
N THR A 592 10.00 -14.99 9.16
CA THR A 592 9.61 -16.31 8.65
C THR A 592 8.23 -16.73 9.16
N VAL A 593 7.89 -16.45 10.42
CA VAL A 593 6.57 -16.74 11.00
C VAL A 593 5.47 -15.98 10.24
N ARG A 594 5.65 -14.68 10.03
CA ARG A 594 4.71 -13.83 9.27
C ARG A 594 4.55 -14.30 7.82
N LEU A 595 5.66 -14.62 7.17
CA LEU A 595 5.68 -15.10 5.79
C LEU A 595 4.97 -16.45 5.65
N SER A 596 5.16 -17.37 6.60
CA SER A 596 4.45 -18.66 6.61
C SER A 596 2.94 -18.46 6.71
N ALA A 597 2.50 -17.63 7.65
CA ALA A 597 1.09 -17.32 7.84
C ALA A 597 0.47 -16.62 6.61
N GLY A 598 1.14 -15.59 6.08
CA GLY A 598 0.70 -14.89 4.87
C GLY A 598 0.66 -15.81 3.64
N LEU A 599 1.58 -16.77 3.53
CA LEU A 599 1.58 -17.75 2.44
C LEU A 599 0.37 -18.69 2.51
N LYS A 600 -0.04 -19.13 3.71
CA LYS A 600 -1.27 -19.92 3.89
C LYS A 600 -2.49 -19.16 3.38
N VAL A 601 -2.58 -17.88 3.71
CA VAL A 601 -3.65 -16.98 3.26
C VAL A 601 -3.69 -16.89 1.73
N ILE A 602 -2.56 -16.62 1.08
CA ILE A 602 -2.48 -16.51 -0.39
C ILE A 602 -2.79 -17.83 -1.10
N VAL A 603 -2.33 -18.96 -0.56
CA VAL A 603 -2.65 -20.29 -1.11
C VAL A 603 -4.15 -20.57 -1.01
N GLY A 604 -4.77 -20.29 0.14
CA GLY A 604 -6.22 -20.45 0.35
C GLY A 604 -7.07 -19.59 -0.59
N MET A 605 -6.56 -18.42 -0.99
CA MET A 605 -7.22 -17.51 -1.93
C MET A 605 -7.02 -17.87 -3.40
N THR A 606 -6.03 -18.72 -3.74
CA THR A 606 -5.78 -19.08 -5.14
C THR A 606 -6.89 -19.98 -5.67
N ASP A 607 -7.49 -19.59 -6.79
CA ASP A 607 -8.55 -20.38 -7.41
C ASP A 607 -8.01 -21.71 -7.99
N PRO A 608 -8.88 -22.70 -8.27
CA PRO A 608 -8.42 -23.99 -8.79
C PRO A 608 -7.76 -23.90 -10.18
N GLY A 609 -7.94 -22.78 -10.89
CA GLY A 609 -7.26 -22.46 -12.13
C GLY A 609 -5.87 -21.85 -11.94
N GLY A 610 -5.40 -21.70 -10.70
CA GLY A 610 -4.05 -21.24 -10.37
C GLY A 610 -3.86 -19.73 -10.40
N VAL A 611 -4.94 -18.95 -10.36
CA VAL A 611 -4.88 -17.48 -10.33
C VAL A 611 -5.47 -16.92 -9.04
N LEU A 612 -4.89 -15.81 -8.57
CA LEU A 612 -5.53 -15.00 -7.53
C LEU A 612 -6.70 -14.23 -8.15
N PRO A 613 -7.79 -14.02 -7.39
CA PRO A 613 -8.90 -13.20 -7.88
C PRO A 613 -8.40 -11.76 -8.14
N PRO A 614 -8.88 -11.09 -9.20
CA PRO A 614 -8.39 -9.78 -9.61
C PRO A 614 -8.94 -8.65 -8.72
N LEU A 615 -8.76 -8.74 -7.40
CA LEU A 615 -9.19 -7.75 -6.43
C LEU A 615 -8.05 -6.75 -6.19
N GLY A 616 -8.33 -5.45 -6.36
CA GLY A 616 -7.32 -4.40 -6.30
C GLY A 616 -6.35 -4.45 -7.48
N ASP A 617 -5.14 -3.94 -7.30
CA ASP A 617 -4.11 -3.87 -8.35
C ASP A 617 -3.51 -5.25 -8.69
N THR A 618 -4.27 -6.04 -9.47
CA THR A 618 -3.85 -7.37 -9.95
C THR A 618 -3.58 -7.36 -11.45
N PRO A 619 -2.31 -7.24 -11.89
CA PRO A 619 -1.97 -7.28 -13.30
C PRO A 619 -2.29 -8.65 -13.91
N ARG A 620 -2.83 -8.63 -15.13
CA ARG A 620 -3.06 -9.85 -15.91
C ARG A 620 -1.75 -10.38 -16.50
N GLY A 621 -1.72 -11.68 -16.86
CA GLY A 621 -0.55 -12.33 -17.47
C GLY A 621 0.31 -13.15 -16.50
N TYR A 622 0.04 -13.10 -15.19
CA TYR A 622 0.71 -13.93 -14.19
C TYR A 622 -0.07 -15.21 -13.90
N HIS A 623 0.65 -16.33 -13.79
CA HIS A 623 0.10 -17.59 -13.28
C HIS A 623 0.60 -17.81 -11.84
N HIS A 624 -0.22 -17.38 -10.87
CA HIS A 624 0.14 -17.28 -9.46
C HIS A 624 0.51 -18.64 -8.83
N ALA A 625 -0.12 -19.74 -9.23
CA ALA A 625 0.28 -21.07 -8.77
C ALA A 625 1.68 -21.48 -9.26
N SER A 626 2.07 -21.08 -10.49
CA SER A 626 3.43 -21.33 -11.00
C SER A 626 4.46 -20.48 -10.27
N TRP A 627 4.11 -19.23 -9.96
CA TRP A 627 4.91 -18.36 -9.10
C TRP A 627 5.11 -19.02 -7.73
N LEU A 628 4.02 -19.34 -7.01
CA LEU A 628 4.07 -19.99 -5.70
C LEU A 628 4.94 -21.25 -5.71
N ARG A 629 4.78 -22.10 -6.73
CA ARG A 629 5.59 -23.31 -6.90
C ARG A 629 7.09 -22.99 -6.98
N ARG A 630 7.49 -22.03 -7.83
CA ARG A 630 8.90 -21.63 -7.97
C ARG A 630 9.42 -21.04 -6.65
N LEU A 631 8.68 -20.12 -6.05
CA LEU A 631 9.02 -19.47 -4.79
C LEU A 631 9.30 -20.50 -3.68
N ILE A 632 8.35 -21.42 -3.46
CA ILE A 632 8.46 -22.45 -2.43
C ILE A 632 9.61 -23.41 -2.75
N SER A 633 9.75 -23.84 -4.01
CA SER A 633 10.78 -24.79 -4.41
C SER A 633 12.20 -24.25 -4.28
N SER A 634 12.39 -22.94 -4.45
CA SER A 634 13.69 -22.27 -4.45
C SER A 634 14.05 -21.67 -3.09
N TYR A 635 13.09 -21.07 -2.39
CA TYR A 635 13.36 -20.25 -1.19
C TYR A 635 12.49 -20.63 0.02
N GLY A 636 11.35 -21.28 -0.19
CA GLY A 636 10.37 -21.58 0.87
C GLY A 636 10.34 -23.02 1.38
N ARG A 637 11.28 -23.91 0.98
CA ARG A 637 11.23 -25.33 1.38
C ARG A 637 11.09 -25.58 2.88
N PRO A 638 11.78 -24.83 3.77
CA PRO A 638 11.62 -25.03 5.22
C PRO A 638 10.18 -24.79 5.71
N LEU A 639 9.41 -23.95 5.01
CA LEU A 639 8.01 -23.68 5.36
C LEU A 639 7.10 -24.89 5.16
N LEU A 640 7.49 -25.86 4.32
CA LEU A 640 6.72 -27.09 4.09
C LEU A 640 6.72 -28.05 5.30
N ALA A 641 7.51 -27.77 6.34
CA ALA A 641 7.39 -28.47 7.62
C ALA A 641 6.05 -28.18 8.32
N ASP A 642 5.38 -27.08 7.95
CA ASP A 642 4.04 -26.76 8.42
C ASP A 642 3.00 -27.65 7.73
N ALA A 643 2.36 -28.52 8.51
CA ALA A 643 1.41 -29.51 8.02
C ALA A 643 0.15 -28.87 7.40
N GLU A 644 -0.30 -27.73 7.93
CA GLU A 644 -1.48 -27.03 7.42
C GLU A 644 -1.17 -26.39 6.07
N LEU A 645 0.00 -25.74 5.94
CA LEU A 645 0.44 -25.18 4.66
C LEU A 645 0.61 -26.29 3.61
N ALA A 646 1.25 -27.41 3.98
CA ALA A 646 1.39 -28.55 3.09
C ALA A 646 0.04 -29.14 2.67
N GLN A 647 -0.93 -29.19 3.59
CA GLN A 647 -2.29 -29.63 3.29
C GLN A 647 -3.00 -28.68 2.32
N GLU A 648 -2.94 -27.37 2.53
CA GLU A 648 -3.57 -26.40 1.62
C GLU A 648 -2.93 -26.42 0.22
N LEU A 649 -1.59 -26.58 0.15
CA LEU A 649 -0.86 -26.75 -1.11
C LEU A 649 -1.22 -28.05 -1.86
N SER A 650 -1.72 -29.07 -1.17
CA SER A 650 -2.23 -30.30 -1.82
C SER A 650 -3.56 -30.09 -2.55
N TYR A 651 -4.20 -28.94 -2.33
CA TYR A 651 -5.47 -28.53 -2.89
C TYR A 651 -6.59 -29.60 -2.75
N PRO A 652 -7.09 -29.84 -1.51
CA PRO A 652 -8.06 -30.90 -1.23
C PRO A 652 -9.33 -30.81 -2.09
N THR A 653 -9.90 -31.96 -2.48
CA THR A 653 -11.16 -32.05 -3.23
C THR A 653 -12.39 -31.82 -2.35
N GLY A 654 -13.50 -31.43 -2.97
CA GLY A 654 -14.79 -31.14 -2.34
C GLY A 654 -14.98 -29.66 -1.99
N PRO A 655 -16.11 -29.33 -1.34
CA PRO A 655 -16.42 -27.98 -0.89
C PRO A 655 -15.50 -27.58 0.28
N ARG A 656 -14.98 -26.37 0.22
CA ARG A 656 -14.22 -25.72 1.30
C ARG A 656 -14.59 -24.26 1.42
N MET A 657 -14.56 -23.78 2.66
CA MET A 657 -14.65 -22.38 3.01
C MET A 657 -13.36 -21.95 3.72
N PHE A 658 -12.84 -20.80 3.35
CA PHE A 658 -11.70 -20.15 3.97
C PHE A 658 -12.07 -18.71 4.28
N THR A 659 -11.69 -18.22 5.46
CA THR A 659 -11.93 -16.84 5.87
C THR A 659 -10.68 -16.27 6.51
N SER A 660 -10.30 -15.07 6.09
CA SER A 660 -9.33 -14.25 6.81
C SER A 660 -10.02 -12.94 7.20
N GLU A 661 -10.40 -12.84 8.48
CA GLU A 661 -11.07 -11.63 8.99
C GLU A 661 -10.13 -10.41 9.00
N GLY A 662 -8.85 -10.61 9.36
CA GLY A 662 -7.85 -9.53 9.36
C GLY A 662 -7.60 -8.95 7.97
N ASP A 663 -7.69 -9.78 6.92
CA ASP A 663 -7.61 -9.36 5.53
C ASP A 663 -8.94 -8.87 4.95
N GLY A 664 -10.04 -9.13 5.67
CA GLY A 664 -11.39 -8.94 5.20
C GLY A 664 -11.69 -9.75 3.94
N ILE A 665 -11.44 -11.06 3.93
CA ILE A 665 -11.70 -11.92 2.78
C ILE A 665 -12.44 -13.19 3.19
N VAL A 666 -13.40 -13.58 2.35
CA VAL A 666 -14.11 -14.85 2.42
C VAL A 666 -13.96 -15.55 1.07
N VAL A 667 -13.59 -16.82 1.12
CA VAL A 667 -13.46 -17.71 -0.04
C VAL A 667 -14.32 -18.95 0.15
N LEU A 668 -15.05 -19.33 -0.88
CA LEU A 668 -15.69 -20.64 -1.00
C LEU A 668 -15.21 -21.28 -2.30
N ARG A 669 -14.92 -22.58 -2.26
CA ARG A 669 -14.56 -23.34 -3.45
C ARG A 669 -15.21 -24.71 -3.42
N ASP A 670 -15.52 -25.22 -4.59
CA ASP A 670 -15.87 -26.62 -4.81
C ASP A 670 -14.94 -27.15 -5.89
N TYR A 671 -14.05 -28.06 -5.50
CA TYR A 671 -12.99 -28.55 -6.38
C TYR A 671 -13.06 -30.06 -6.56
N GLU A 672 -13.13 -30.49 -7.81
CA GLU A 672 -12.91 -31.87 -8.22
C GLU A 672 -11.72 -31.91 -9.16
N ARG A 673 -11.06 -33.07 -9.31
CA ARG A 673 -9.94 -33.27 -10.28
C ARG A 673 -10.43 -33.32 -11.74
N LYS A 674 -11.26 -32.33 -12.11
CA LYS A 674 -11.98 -32.17 -13.38
C LYS A 674 -12.15 -30.66 -13.65
N PRO A 675 -12.38 -30.24 -14.91
CA PRO A 675 -12.52 -28.82 -15.27
C PRO A 675 -13.81 -28.14 -14.76
N HIS A 676 -14.60 -28.79 -13.90
CA HIS A 676 -15.92 -28.31 -13.44
C HIS A 676 -15.90 -27.69 -12.05
N TRP A 677 -14.76 -27.18 -11.61
CA TRP A 677 -14.62 -26.52 -10.33
C TRP A 677 -15.43 -25.21 -10.26
N SER A 678 -15.75 -24.80 -9.04
CA SER A 678 -16.45 -23.55 -8.76
C SER A 678 -15.72 -22.79 -7.66
N TYR A 679 -15.81 -21.47 -7.68
CA TYR A 679 -15.06 -20.60 -6.78
C TYR A 679 -15.82 -19.30 -6.56
N PHE A 680 -15.83 -18.81 -5.33
CA PHE A 680 -16.36 -17.53 -4.92
C PHE A 680 -15.35 -16.88 -3.98
N CYS A 681 -15.11 -15.58 -4.18
CA CYS A 681 -14.31 -14.78 -3.26
C CYS A 681 -14.94 -13.41 -3.10
N ALA A 682 -15.10 -12.96 -1.86
CA ALA A 682 -15.54 -11.61 -1.53
C ALA A 682 -14.48 -10.90 -0.68
N SER A 683 -14.24 -9.63 -1.00
CA SER A 683 -13.38 -8.71 -0.28
C SER A 683 -14.23 -7.72 0.52
N PHE A 684 -13.83 -7.46 1.75
CA PHE A 684 -14.43 -6.50 2.68
C PHE A 684 -13.37 -5.86 3.60
N GLY A 685 -12.10 -5.95 3.22
CA GLY A 685 -10.98 -5.35 3.95
C GLY A 685 -11.05 -3.83 4.02
N GLU A 686 -10.16 -3.26 4.83
CA GLU A 686 -10.00 -1.81 4.99
C GLU A 686 -9.70 -1.12 3.64
N GLN A 687 -10.39 0.00 3.39
CA GLN A 687 -10.32 0.80 2.17
C GLN A 687 -9.32 1.95 2.31
N ARG A 688 -8.35 2.05 1.38
CA ARG A 688 -7.19 2.96 1.46
C ARG A 688 -7.19 4.01 0.36
N HIS A 689 -6.38 5.06 0.52
CA HIS A 689 -6.33 6.19 -0.42
C HIS A 689 -5.21 6.11 -1.47
N GLU A 690 -3.96 5.79 -1.11
CA GLU A 690 -2.81 5.90 -2.05
C GLU A 690 -2.81 4.88 -3.20
N ASN A 691 -3.04 3.60 -2.89
CA ASN A 691 -3.11 2.51 -3.87
C ASN A 691 -4.34 1.62 -3.62
N GLY A 692 -5.28 2.11 -2.81
CA GLY A 692 -6.48 1.38 -2.47
C GLY A 692 -7.55 1.56 -3.54
N HIS A 693 -8.26 0.49 -3.81
CA HIS A 693 -9.53 0.53 -4.52
C HIS A 693 -10.66 0.74 -3.50
N PHE A 694 -11.75 1.35 -3.96
CA PHE A 694 -13.01 1.48 -3.23
C PHE A 694 -13.96 0.32 -3.58
N ASN A 695 -13.56 -0.89 -3.18
CA ASN A 695 -14.13 -2.18 -3.56
C ASN A 695 -14.61 -3.02 -2.37
N CYS A 696 -14.90 -2.40 -1.22
CA CYS A 696 -15.42 -3.12 -0.05
C CYS A 696 -16.75 -3.80 -0.41
N SER A 697 -16.88 -5.06 -0.03
CA SER A 697 -17.97 -5.98 -0.39
C SER A 697 -18.01 -6.44 -1.86
N SER A 698 -17.02 -6.07 -2.70
CA SER A 698 -16.87 -6.62 -4.05
C SER A 698 -16.58 -8.11 -4.01
N PHE A 699 -16.95 -8.82 -5.08
CA PHE A 699 -16.78 -10.27 -5.17
C PHE A 699 -16.51 -10.73 -6.60
N VAL A 700 -15.98 -11.95 -6.72
CA VAL A 700 -15.84 -12.70 -7.96
C VAL A 700 -16.52 -14.05 -7.83
N TYR A 701 -17.01 -14.58 -8.96
CA TYR A 701 -17.76 -15.83 -8.97
C TYR A 701 -17.51 -16.65 -10.22
N THR A 702 -17.17 -17.91 -10.00
CA THR A 702 -16.92 -18.95 -10.99
C THR A 702 -17.80 -20.16 -10.71
N ALA A 703 -18.45 -20.67 -11.74
CA ALA A 703 -19.22 -21.90 -11.65
C ALA A 703 -18.94 -22.81 -12.85
N ARG A 704 -18.68 -24.10 -12.59
CA ARG A 704 -18.37 -25.12 -13.60
C ARG A 704 -17.22 -24.70 -14.54
N GLY A 705 -16.17 -24.10 -13.98
CA GLY A 705 -14.97 -23.66 -14.68
C GLY A 705 -15.12 -22.36 -15.49
N THR A 706 -16.29 -21.72 -15.48
CA THR A 706 -16.52 -20.43 -16.15
C THR A 706 -16.48 -19.28 -15.13
N ARG A 707 -15.52 -18.36 -15.28
CA ARG A 707 -15.43 -17.13 -14.48
C ARG A 707 -16.52 -16.17 -14.97
N TRP A 708 -17.63 -16.07 -14.24
CA TRP A 708 -18.80 -15.31 -14.66
C TRP A 708 -18.70 -13.85 -14.23
N ILE A 709 -18.51 -13.65 -12.92
CA ILE A 709 -18.38 -12.33 -12.30
C ILE A 709 -16.89 -12.12 -12.02
N THR A 710 -16.35 -11.03 -12.55
CA THR A 710 -14.95 -10.66 -12.43
C THR A 710 -14.88 -9.26 -11.83
N ASP A 711 -13.76 -8.94 -11.19
CA ASP A 711 -13.45 -7.57 -10.80
C ASP A 711 -12.51 -7.01 -11.89
N PRO A 712 -12.54 -5.71 -12.21
CA PRO A 712 -11.68 -5.09 -13.23
C PRO A 712 -10.19 -5.30 -12.96
N GLY A 713 -9.83 -5.63 -11.73
CA GLY A 713 -8.46 -5.62 -11.25
C GLY A 713 -7.88 -4.22 -11.33
N GLY A 714 -6.57 -4.18 -11.46
CA GLY A 714 -5.83 -2.97 -11.72
C GLY A 714 -4.64 -3.28 -12.59
N SER A 715 -4.04 -2.23 -13.11
CA SER A 715 -2.92 -2.34 -14.00
C SER A 715 -1.84 -1.41 -13.52
N SER A 716 -0.63 -1.95 -13.35
CA SER A 716 0.57 -1.14 -13.20
C SER A 716 0.77 -0.17 -14.35
N LEU A 717 0.04 -0.32 -15.48
CA LEU A 717 0.06 0.55 -16.67
C LEU A 717 -0.50 1.95 -16.46
N HIS A 718 -1.33 2.13 -15.43
CA HIS A 718 -2.07 3.37 -15.22
C HIS A 718 -1.87 3.85 -13.79
N ASP A 719 -0.77 4.54 -13.52
CA ASP A 719 -0.51 5.15 -12.20
C ASP A 719 -1.32 6.44 -11.98
N THR A 720 -1.80 7.07 -13.05
CA THR A 720 -2.59 8.32 -13.02
C THR A 720 -3.58 8.36 -14.20
N GLY A 721 -4.47 9.35 -14.24
CA GLY A 721 -5.39 9.58 -15.35
C GLY A 721 -6.81 9.09 -15.10
N SER A 722 -7.71 9.36 -16.05
CA SER A 722 -9.11 8.94 -15.98
C SER A 722 -9.30 7.43 -15.84
N ILE A 723 -8.37 6.63 -16.37
CA ILE A 723 -8.38 5.17 -16.24
C ILE A 723 -8.09 4.76 -14.80
N ARG A 724 -7.01 5.29 -14.18
CA ARG A 724 -6.69 5.00 -12.78
C ARG A 724 -7.84 5.40 -11.86
N HIS A 725 -8.39 6.60 -12.07
CA HIS A 725 -9.54 7.08 -11.29
C HIS A 725 -10.78 6.20 -11.46
N PHE A 726 -11.04 5.66 -12.65
CA PHE A 726 -12.12 4.69 -12.82
C PHE A 726 -11.84 3.41 -12.05
N LEU A 727 -10.68 2.79 -12.28
CA LEU A 727 -10.32 1.49 -11.71
C LEU A 727 -10.34 1.47 -10.18
N THR A 728 -9.95 2.56 -9.51
CA THR A 728 -9.99 2.66 -8.04
C THR A 728 -11.35 3.10 -7.49
N SER A 729 -12.28 3.55 -8.35
CA SER A 729 -13.60 4.01 -7.91
C SER A 729 -14.60 2.87 -7.71
N SER A 730 -15.60 3.11 -6.87
CA SER A 730 -16.71 2.20 -6.63
C SER A 730 -17.43 1.68 -7.87
N ARG A 731 -17.44 2.47 -8.94
CA ARG A 731 -18.14 2.16 -10.20
C ARG A 731 -17.51 1.03 -10.98
N ALA A 732 -16.22 0.74 -10.75
CA ALA A 732 -15.53 -0.35 -11.43
C ALA A 732 -15.77 -1.70 -10.74
N HIS A 733 -16.36 -1.73 -9.55
CA HIS A 733 -16.44 -2.92 -8.72
C HIS A 733 -17.85 -3.49 -8.59
N ASN A 734 -17.95 -4.74 -8.13
CA ASN A 734 -19.20 -5.49 -7.95
C ASN A 734 -19.88 -5.12 -6.64
N ILE A 735 -20.23 -3.85 -6.46
CA ILE A 735 -20.77 -3.29 -5.21
C ILE A 735 -22.11 -2.59 -5.45
N ALA A 736 -22.80 -2.23 -4.37
CA ALA A 736 -24.03 -1.43 -4.40
C ALA A 736 -23.83 -0.09 -3.71
N GLY A 737 -24.15 1.02 -4.38
CA GLY A 737 -24.02 2.38 -3.86
C GLY A 737 -25.38 3.02 -3.57
N PRO A 738 -25.63 3.57 -2.37
CA PRO A 738 -26.88 4.22 -2.02
C PRO A 738 -26.93 5.66 -2.55
N ASP A 739 -28.07 6.10 -3.09
CA ASP A 739 -28.36 7.49 -3.49
C ASP A 739 -27.26 8.16 -4.34
N GLY A 740 -26.61 7.40 -5.23
CA GLY A 740 -25.52 7.89 -6.10
C GLY A 740 -24.20 8.17 -5.36
N ARG A 741 -24.07 7.72 -4.11
CA ARG A 741 -22.89 7.87 -3.28
C ARG A 741 -21.87 6.77 -3.57
N ASP A 742 -20.62 7.18 -3.84
CA ASP A 742 -19.49 6.27 -3.91
C ASP A 742 -19.01 5.87 -2.50
N GLN A 743 -18.33 4.73 -2.41
CA GLN A 743 -17.62 4.38 -1.19
C GLN A 743 -16.49 5.38 -0.95
N SER A 744 -16.15 5.52 0.31
CA SER A 744 -14.97 6.21 0.81
C SER A 744 -14.20 5.27 1.72
N SER A 745 -13.09 5.72 2.30
CA SER A 745 -12.31 4.89 3.20
C SER A 745 -13.15 4.40 4.39
N GLY A 746 -12.89 3.17 4.81
CA GLY A 746 -13.71 2.45 5.77
C GLY A 746 -13.26 1.00 5.85
N HIS A 747 -14.06 0.14 6.45
CA HIS A 747 -13.81 -1.29 6.49
C HIS A 747 -15.14 -2.05 6.57
N GLY A 748 -15.09 -3.34 6.24
CA GLY A 748 -16.16 -4.29 6.53
C GLY A 748 -15.77 -5.25 7.65
N TRP A 749 -16.77 -5.91 8.22
CA TRP A 749 -16.60 -6.97 9.21
C TRP A 749 -17.68 -8.03 9.04
N ILE A 750 -17.40 -9.26 9.44
CA ILE A 750 -18.41 -10.33 9.46
C ILE A 750 -19.34 -10.09 10.66
N GLU A 751 -20.60 -9.75 10.40
CA GLU A 751 -21.63 -9.60 11.44
C GLU A 751 -22.18 -10.95 11.86
N ALA A 752 -22.40 -11.84 10.89
CA ALA A 752 -22.91 -13.17 11.12
C ALA A 752 -22.44 -14.14 10.02
N ARG A 753 -22.23 -15.40 10.41
CA ARG A 753 -21.99 -16.51 9.49
C ARG A 753 -22.74 -17.75 9.96
N THR A 754 -23.35 -18.48 9.04
CA THR A 754 -23.99 -19.76 9.34
C THR A 754 -23.91 -20.70 8.14
N SER A 755 -23.86 -21.99 8.40
CA SER A 755 -23.99 -23.03 7.38
C SER A 755 -25.31 -23.75 7.63
N PHE A 756 -26.18 -23.74 6.63
CA PHE A 756 -27.52 -24.27 6.74
C PHE A 756 -27.91 -24.98 5.44
N ASN A 757 -28.36 -26.23 5.52
CA ASN A 757 -28.98 -26.92 4.39
C ASN A 757 -28.09 -27.00 3.12
N HIS A 758 -26.79 -27.28 3.28
CA HIS A 758 -25.77 -27.28 2.22
C HIS A 758 -25.57 -25.92 1.54
N ALA A 759 -25.71 -24.85 2.32
CA ALA A 759 -25.41 -23.49 1.92
C ALA A 759 -24.69 -22.77 3.05
N ASN A 760 -23.83 -21.83 2.67
CA ASN A 760 -23.13 -20.92 3.57
C ASN A 760 -23.73 -19.53 3.40
N ILE A 761 -24.04 -18.90 4.52
CA ILE A 761 -24.67 -17.59 4.55
C ILE A 761 -23.80 -16.67 5.40
N ILE A 762 -23.42 -15.55 4.81
CA ILE A 762 -22.42 -14.64 5.39
C ILE A 762 -22.95 -13.23 5.25
N ARG A 763 -23.08 -12.54 6.38
CA ARG A 763 -23.51 -11.15 6.47
C ARG A 763 -22.31 -10.30 6.84
N ILE A 764 -22.03 -9.30 6.00
CA ILE A 764 -20.89 -8.40 6.11
C ILE A 764 -21.43 -6.99 6.34
N GLY A 765 -21.18 -6.44 7.54
CA GLY A 765 -21.44 -5.04 7.85
C GLY A 765 -20.31 -4.16 7.33
N THR A 766 -20.59 -2.91 6.98
CA THR A 766 -19.57 -1.97 6.51
C THR A 766 -19.86 -0.54 6.97
N ASN A 767 -18.83 0.31 7.01
CA ASN A 767 -18.96 1.74 7.27
C ASN A 767 -18.45 2.65 6.14
N VAL A 768 -18.23 2.08 4.94
CA VAL A 768 -17.60 2.74 3.79
C VAL A 768 -18.42 3.89 3.18
N TYR A 769 -19.72 3.94 3.46
CA TYR A 769 -20.62 5.03 3.06
C TYR A 769 -20.74 6.13 4.12
N GLY A 770 -19.84 6.15 5.11
CA GLY A 770 -19.84 7.13 6.19
C GLY A 770 -20.99 6.94 7.19
N PRO A 771 -21.07 7.81 8.21
CA PRO A 771 -21.99 7.63 9.35
C PRO A 771 -23.47 7.86 9.00
N GLY A 772 -23.79 8.30 7.77
CA GLY A 772 -25.16 8.55 7.33
C GLY A 772 -25.94 7.31 6.92
N TYR A 773 -25.26 6.17 6.73
CA TYR A 773 -25.85 4.92 6.24
C TYR A 773 -25.38 3.75 7.10
N ASP A 774 -26.31 2.89 7.49
CA ASP A 774 -25.98 1.52 7.89
C ASP A 774 -26.04 0.66 6.62
N HIS A 775 -25.00 -0.13 6.36
CA HIS A 775 -24.94 -1.00 5.20
C HIS A 775 -24.43 -2.38 5.59
N ALA A 776 -25.15 -3.41 5.13
CA ALA A 776 -24.66 -4.77 5.16
C ALA A 776 -24.96 -5.49 3.84
N ARG A 777 -23.99 -6.32 3.42
CA ARG A 777 -24.14 -7.23 2.29
C ARG A 777 -24.26 -8.67 2.78
N VAL A 778 -25.22 -9.41 2.26
CA VAL A 778 -25.46 -10.82 2.59
C VAL A 778 -25.18 -11.68 1.36
N PHE A 779 -24.30 -12.65 1.53
CA PHE A 779 -24.03 -13.70 0.55
C PHE A 779 -24.68 -15.00 0.99
N ILE A 780 -25.46 -15.63 0.11
CA ILE A 780 -26.00 -16.99 0.28
C ILE A 780 -25.40 -17.85 -0.82
N CYS A 781 -24.55 -18.80 -0.47
CA CYS A 781 -23.81 -19.62 -1.43
C CYS A 781 -24.10 -21.11 -1.19
N LEU A 782 -24.59 -21.83 -2.20
CA LEU A 782 -24.66 -23.30 -2.11
C LEU A 782 -23.25 -23.90 -2.04
N ASP A 783 -23.07 -25.02 -1.35
CA ASP A 783 -21.75 -25.65 -1.15
C ASP A 783 -21.04 -25.96 -2.49
N ASN A 784 -21.79 -26.39 -3.49
CA ASN A 784 -21.29 -26.68 -4.84
C ASN A 784 -21.21 -25.45 -5.76
N LEU A 785 -21.61 -24.28 -5.25
CA LEU A 785 -21.64 -23.01 -5.97
C LEU A 785 -22.39 -23.10 -7.32
N SER A 786 -23.44 -23.91 -7.38
CA SER A 786 -24.34 -23.96 -8.54
C SER A 786 -25.33 -22.78 -8.56
N ALA A 787 -25.51 -22.11 -7.42
CA ALA A 787 -26.21 -20.85 -7.29
C ALA A 787 -25.65 -20.05 -6.11
N ILE A 788 -25.67 -18.72 -6.24
CA ILE A 788 -25.42 -17.77 -5.17
C ILE A 788 -26.50 -16.69 -5.17
N ALA A 789 -26.72 -16.03 -4.04
CA ALA A 789 -27.49 -14.81 -3.94
C ALA A 789 -26.69 -13.73 -3.21
N VAL A 790 -26.77 -12.51 -3.71
CA VAL A 790 -26.10 -11.34 -3.14
C VAL A 790 -27.16 -10.29 -2.86
N PHE A 791 -27.32 -9.93 -1.60
CA PHE A 791 -28.28 -8.93 -1.14
C PHE A 791 -27.57 -7.77 -0.46
N ASP A 792 -27.98 -6.56 -0.79
CA ASP A 792 -27.56 -5.34 -0.12
C ASP A 792 -28.71 -4.81 0.70
N CYS A 793 -28.46 -4.61 1.99
CA CYS A 793 -29.41 -3.99 2.91
C CYS A 793 -28.85 -2.64 3.36
N PHE A 794 -29.60 -1.58 3.08
CA PHE A 794 -29.28 -0.22 3.49
C PHE A 794 -30.35 0.33 4.42
N ARG A 795 -29.90 1.16 5.37
CA ARG A 795 -30.74 2.00 6.22
C ARG A 795 -30.16 3.41 6.26
N GLY A 796 -31.00 4.40 6.03
CA GLY A 796 -30.61 5.81 5.97
C GLY A 796 -31.51 6.71 6.82
N SER A 797 -31.15 7.98 6.90
CA SER A 797 -31.96 9.02 7.57
C SER A 797 -32.95 9.73 6.63
N GLY A 798 -32.82 9.54 5.31
CA GLY A 798 -33.70 10.13 4.30
C GLY A 798 -35.09 9.50 4.25
N ALA A 799 -36.07 10.26 3.76
CA ALA A 799 -37.45 9.80 3.57
C ALA A 799 -37.58 8.73 2.47
N SER A 800 -36.70 8.79 1.47
CA SER A 800 -36.55 7.79 0.40
C SER A 800 -35.10 7.36 0.34
N LEU A 801 -34.89 6.08 0.07
CA LEU A 801 -33.57 5.47 -0.05
C LEU A 801 -33.56 4.61 -1.31
N SER A 802 -32.55 4.78 -2.16
CA SER A 802 -32.35 3.94 -3.33
C SER A 802 -30.92 3.47 -3.39
N PHE A 803 -30.67 2.33 -4.04
CA PHE A 803 -29.29 1.94 -4.37
C PHE A 803 -29.20 1.35 -5.76
N VAL A 804 -28.01 1.46 -6.34
CA VAL A 804 -27.64 0.84 -7.61
C VAL A 804 -26.53 -0.16 -7.36
N GLY A 805 -26.75 -1.42 -7.74
CA GLY A 805 -25.74 -2.46 -7.71
C GLY A 805 -25.16 -2.76 -9.08
N ASN A 806 -23.89 -3.16 -9.11
CA ASN A 806 -23.16 -3.50 -10.33
C ASN A 806 -22.71 -4.97 -10.32
N LEU A 807 -22.75 -5.62 -11.49
CA LEU A 807 -22.13 -6.92 -11.75
C LEU A 807 -21.30 -6.84 -13.04
N HIS A 808 -19.98 -6.93 -12.92
CA HIS A 808 -19.02 -6.93 -14.00
C HIS A 808 -18.74 -8.35 -14.46
N PHE A 809 -18.76 -8.54 -15.78
CA PHE A 809 -18.56 -9.84 -16.40
C PHE A 809 -17.20 -9.94 -17.07
N GLU A 810 -16.67 -11.15 -17.18
CA GLU A 810 -15.44 -11.40 -17.93
C GLU A 810 -15.60 -11.05 -19.43
N GLU A 811 -14.52 -10.66 -20.09
CA GLU A 811 -14.53 -10.13 -21.47
C GLU A 811 -15.21 -11.08 -22.48
N ASN A 812 -15.19 -12.38 -22.22
CA ASN A 812 -15.76 -13.42 -23.07
C ASN A 812 -17.20 -13.82 -22.69
N VAL A 813 -17.84 -13.12 -21.76
CA VAL A 813 -19.21 -13.37 -21.33
C VAL A 813 -20.15 -12.33 -21.95
N ALA A 814 -21.05 -12.80 -22.83
CA ALA A 814 -22.12 -11.97 -23.37
C ALA A 814 -23.30 -11.94 -22.40
N VAL A 815 -23.94 -10.78 -22.23
CA VAL A 815 -25.10 -10.61 -21.33
C VAL A 815 -26.28 -10.06 -22.12
N ALA A 816 -27.48 -10.60 -21.87
CA ALA A 816 -28.72 -10.14 -22.49
C ALA A 816 -29.84 -10.01 -21.46
N LEU A 817 -30.66 -8.96 -21.60
CA LEU A 817 -31.93 -8.81 -20.88
C LEU A 817 -33.01 -9.56 -21.64
N THR A 818 -33.63 -10.55 -21.00
CA THR A 818 -34.74 -11.32 -21.61
C THR A 818 -36.11 -10.79 -21.21
N SER A 819 -36.20 -10.17 -20.04
CA SER A 819 -37.37 -9.45 -19.53
C SER A 819 -36.90 -8.43 -18.49
N SER A 820 -37.82 -7.62 -17.96
CA SER A 820 -37.52 -6.70 -16.85
C SER A 820 -36.98 -7.40 -15.60
N ASN A 821 -37.22 -8.71 -15.45
CA ASN A 821 -36.92 -9.50 -14.25
C ASN A 821 -35.99 -10.71 -14.54
N LEU A 822 -35.36 -10.77 -15.72
CA LEU A 822 -34.41 -11.84 -16.03
C LEU A 822 -33.33 -11.38 -17.01
N ALA A 823 -32.07 -11.47 -16.57
CA ALA A 823 -30.90 -11.38 -17.42
C ALA A 823 -30.22 -12.75 -17.56
N ILE A 824 -29.57 -12.98 -18.70
CA ILE A 824 -28.84 -14.22 -18.99
C ILE A 824 -27.43 -13.90 -19.49
N GLY A 825 -26.43 -14.51 -18.87
CA GLY A 825 -25.04 -14.51 -19.30
C GLY A 825 -24.73 -15.76 -20.12
N PHE A 826 -23.95 -15.63 -21.18
CA PHE A 826 -23.57 -16.70 -22.10
C PHE A 826 -22.05 -16.81 -22.21
N HIS A 827 -21.54 -18.03 -22.05
CA HIS A 827 -20.15 -18.38 -22.32
C HIS A 827 -20.11 -19.75 -23.01
N GLY A 828 -19.93 -19.74 -24.34
CA GLY A 828 -20.10 -20.94 -25.17
C GLY A 828 -21.51 -21.54 -25.00
N LYS A 829 -21.58 -22.79 -24.52
CA LYS A 829 -22.87 -23.48 -24.24
C LYS A 829 -23.38 -23.26 -22.82
N ASN A 830 -22.58 -22.68 -21.94
CA ASN A 830 -22.95 -22.45 -20.54
C ASN A 830 -23.80 -21.19 -20.42
N ARG A 831 -24.71 -21.20 -19.44
CA ARG A 831 -25.62 -20.09 -19.17
C ARG A 831 -25.63 -19.75 -17.69
N LEU A 832 -25.67 -18.47 -17.37
CA LEU A 832 -25.92 -17.95 -16.03
C LEU A 832 -27.23 -17.17 -16.04
N ARG A 833 -28.22 -17.59 -15.25
CA ARG A 833 -29.47 -16.85 -15.03
C ARG A 833 -29.28 -15.88 -13.87
N MET A 834 -29.81 -14.66 -14.04
CA MET A 834 -29.67 -13.57 -13.10
C MET A 834 -31.04 -12.98 -12.83
N VAL A 835 -31.53 -13.15 -11.60
CA VAL A 835 -32.90 -12.83 -11.21
C VAL A 835 -32.88 -11.83 -10.05
N PRO A 836 -33.44 -10.61 -10.20
CA PRO A 836 -33.55 -9.67 -9.10
C PRO A 836 -34.57 -10.17 -8.07
N HIS A 837 -34.31 -9.90 -6.80
CA HIS A 837 -35.21 -10.24 -5.71
C HIS A 837 -35.23 -9.13 -4.65
N ALA A 838 -36.43 -8.58 -4.38
CA ALA A 838 -36.65 -7.61 -3.33
C ALA A 838 -37.05 -8.33 -2.03
N VAL A 839 -36.38 -7.99 -0.93
CA VAL A 839 -36.71 -8.45 0.43
C VAL A 839 -37.50 -7.38 1.17
N ALA A 840 -37.06 -6.13 1.06
CA ALA A 840 -37.74 -4.94 1.58
C ALA A 840 -37.59 -3.78 0.59
N GLY A 841 -38.69 -3.09 0.28
CA GLY A 841 -38.76 -2.09 -0.79
C GLY A 841 -39.15 -2.70 -2.14
N GLU A 842 -38.84 -2.00 -3.22
CA GLU A 842 -39.26 -2.31 -4.57
C GLU A 842 -38.06 -2.39 -5.52
N TYR A 843 -38.17 -3.27 -6.52
CA TYR A 843 -37.21 -3.39 -7.61
C TYR A 843 -37.58 -2.46 -8.76
N ASN A 844 -36.62 -1.65 -9.21
CA ASN A 844 -36.86 -0.55 -10.17
C ASN A 844 -36.26 -0.79 -11.56
N GLY A 845 -35.68 -1.95 -11.82
CA GLY A 845 -35.17 -2.31 -13.13
C GLY A 845 -33.67 -2.64 -13.16
N MET A 846 -33.23 -3.06 -14.35
CA MET A 846 -31.85 -3.40 -14.65
C MET A 846 -31.47 -2.95 -16.06
N ALA A 847 -30.18 -2.66 -16.26
CA ALA A 847 -29.63 -2.23 -17.54
C ALA A 847 -28.26 -2.87 -17.78
N ILE A 848 -27.86 -2.94 -19.06
CA ILE A 848 -26.54 -3.44 -19.45
C ILE A 848 -25.73 -2.25 -19.98
N LEU A 849 -24.54 -2.08 -19.42
CA LEU A 849 -23.52 -1.14 -19.90
C LEU A 849 -22.37 -1.93 -20.53
N ASN A 850 -21.79 -1.41 -21.61
CA ASN A 850 -20.61 -1.97 -22.24
C ASN A 850 -19.71 -0.84 -22.73
N GLY A 851 -18.60 -0.58 -22.03
CA GLY A 851 -17.61 0.44 -22.36
C GLY A 851 -18.16 1.83 -22.70
N CYS A 852 -18.44 2.65 -21.68
CA CYS A 852 -18.85 4.06 -21.86
C CYS A 852 -17.70 5.01 -21.49
N ASN A 853 -17.33 5.92 -22.39
CA ASN A 853 -16.24 6.87 -22.21
C ASN A 853 -16.58 8.33 -22.55
N ASP A 854 -17.87 8.69 -22.52
CA ASP A 854 -18.39 9.98 -22.98
C ASP A 854 -17.69 11.20 -22.35
N ARG A 855 -17.18 11.09 -21.11
CA ARG A 855 -16.45 12.14 -20.39
C ARG A 855 -15.31 11.55 -19.54
N ARG A 856 -14.28 12.37 -19.24
CA ARG A 856 -13.07 11.97 -18.47
C ARG A 856 -13.34 11.56 -17.01
N GLY A 857 -14.55 11.79 -16.49
CA GLY A 857 -15.01 11.31 -15.18
C GLY A 857 -16.12 10.25 -15.24
N SER A 858 -16.57 9.82 -16.43
CA SER A 858 -17.74 8.94 -16.61
C SER A 858 -17.39 7.54 -17.16
N LEU A 859 -16.12 7.14 -17.12
CA LEU A 859 -15.71 5.80 -17.55
C LEU A 859 -16.50 4.74 -16.76
N GLN A 860 -17.09 3.79 -17.47
CA GLN A 860 -17.82 2.65 -16.91
C GLN A 860 -17.81 1.46 -17.88
N GLY A 861 -17.90 0.24 -17.35
CA GLY A 861 -18.02 -0.96 -18.18
C GLY A 861 -16.72 -1.39 -18.84
N PHE A 862 -15.61 -1.33 -18.11
CA PHE A 862 -14.31 -1.78 -18.57
C PHE A 862 -13.64 -2.71 -17.56
N VAL A 863 -12.79 -3.62 -18.07
CA VAL A 863 -11.88 -4.45 -17.27
C VAL A 863 -10.45 -4.33 -17.81
N SER A 864 -9.47 -4.58 -16.96
CA SER A 864 -8.05 -4.57 -17.37
C SER A 864 -7.76 -5.75 -18.32
N HIS A 865 -6.93 -5.55 -19.34
CA HIS A 865 -6.59 -6.57 -20.33
C HIS A 865 -5.16 -7.12 -20.17
N THR A 866 -4.91 -8.36 -20.62
CA THR A 866 -3.62 -9.07 -20.50
C THR A 866 -2.44 -8.37 -21.18
N ARG A 867 -2.68 -7.75 -22.33
CA ARG A 867 -1.69 -6.95 -23.07
C ARG A 867 -1.70 -5.47 -22.68
N GLY A 868 -2.36 -5.15 -21.58
CA GLY A 868 -2.51 -3.80 -21.10
C GLY A 868 -3.70 -3.02 -21.62
N GLY A 869 -3.96 -1.89 -20.97
CA GLY A 869 -5.13 -1.04 -21.20
C GLY A 869 -6.43 -1.62 -20.66
N LEU A 870 -7.53 -0.91 -20.97
CA LEU A 870 -8.89 -1.31 -20.66
C LEU A 870 -9.58 -1.94 -21.87
N ARG A 871 -10.40 -2.96 -21.65
CA ARG A 871 -11.33 -3.53 -22.64
C ARG A 871 -12.77 -3.32 -22.21
N PRO A 872 -13.67 -2.94 -23.13
CA PRO A 872 -15.10 -2.94 -22.85
C PRO A 872 -15.56 -4.31 -22.36
N ALA A 873 -16.30 -4.34 -21.26
CA ALA A 873 -16.90 -5.52 -20.69
C ALA A 873 -18.36 -5.24 -20.32
N ASN A 874 -19.18 -6.28 -20.31
CA ASN A 874 -20.57 -6.13 -19.90
C ASN A 874 -20.64 -5.85 -18.40
N VAL A 875 -21.50 -4.92 -18.02
CA VAL A 875 -21.87 -4.64 -16.63
C VAL A 875 -23.38 -4.63 -16.54
N LEU A 876 -23.93 -5.48 -15.67
CA LEU A 876 -25.35 -5.44 -15.33
C LEU A 876 -25.54 -4.51 -14.13
N THR A 877 -26.26 -3.42 -14.33
CA THR A 877 -26.69 -2.52 -13.24
C THR A 877 -28.11 -2.86 -12.82
N TYR A 878 -28.41 -2.85 -11.53
CA TYR A 878 -29.76 -3.11 -11.00
C TYR A 878 -30.10 -2.13 -9.88
N THR A 879 -31.39 -1.78 -9.75
CA THR A 879 -31.84 -0.72 -8.83
C THR A 879 -32.96 -1.19 -7.92
N PHE A 880 -32.88 -0.78 -6.66
CA PHE A 880 -33.93 -0.97 -5.65
C PHE A 880 -34.20 0.35 -4.90
N SER A 881 -35.41 0.52 -4.39
CA SER A 881 -35.78 1.66 -3.53
C SER A 881 -36.70 1.27 -2.39
N GLY A 882 -36.66 2.03 -1.30
CA GLY A 882 -37.55 1.89 -0.15
C GLY A 882 -37.68 3.18 0.66
N SER A 883 -38.47 3.12 1.73
CA SER A 883 -38.75 4.27 2.61
C SER A 883 -37.87 4.19 3.86
N GLY A 884 -36.66 4.74 3.79
CA GLY A 884 -35.69 4.77 4.89
C GLY A 884 -34.90 3.47 5.10
N ASP A 885 -35.49 2.31 4.81
CA ASP A 885 -34.85 0.99 4.77
C ASP A 885 -35.12 0.32 3.40
N VAL A 886 -34.11 -0.32 2.80
CA VAL A 886 -34.24 -1.10 1.56
C VAL A 886 -33.34 -2.33 1.64
N CYS A 887 -33.82 -3.50 1.24
CA CYS A 887 -32.98 -4.68 1.06
C CYS A 887 -33.40 -5.48 -0.18
N GLY A 888 -32.45 -5.71 -1.08
CA GLY A 888 -32.68 -6.38 -2.36
C GLY A 888 -31.37 -6.78 -3.01
N GLY A 889 -31.45 -7.53 -4.10
CA GLY A 889 -30.26 -7.95 -4.81
C GLY A 889 -30.51 -8.97 -5.91
N MET A 890 -29.48 -9.77 -6.21
CA MET A 890 -29.45 -10.66 -7.37
C MET A 890 -29.20 -12.12 -6.98
N ILE A 891 -30.01 -13.02 -7.53
CA ILE A 891 -29.77 -14.46 -7.51
C ILE A 891 -29.08 -14.86 -8.81
N LEU A 892 -27.89 -15.45 -8.72
CA LEU A 892 -27.07 -15.91 -9.83
C LEU A 892 -27.05 -17.44 -9.83
N THR A 893 -27.51 -18.07 -10.91
CA THR A 893 -27.66 -19.54 -10.95
C THR A 893 -27.39 -20.13 -12.32
N ILE A 894 -26.71 -21.28 -12.33
CA ILE A 894 -26.46 -22.07 -13.55
C ILE A 894 -27.46 -23.23 -13.74
N SER A 895 -28.43 -23.38 -12.83
CA SER A 895 -29.43 -24.44 -12.88
C SER A 895 -30.75 -24.08 -12.20
N ASP A 896 -31.85 -24.70 -12.65
CA ASP A 896 -33.17 -24.50 -12.04
C ASP A 896 -33.24 -25.08 -10.62
N GLN A 897 -32.51 -26.16 -10.36
CA GLN A 897 -32.41 -26.76 -9.03
C GLN A 897 -31.72 -25.81 -8.06
N GLY A 898 -30.60 -25.20 -8.45
CA GLY A 898 -29.91 -24.21 -7.63
C GLY A 898 -30.78 -22.99 -7.34
N PHE A 899 -31.55 -22.51 -8.34
CA PHE A 899 -32.50 -21.42 -8.15
C PHE A 899 -33.57 -21.76 -7.10
N ARG A 900 -34.25 -22.90 -7.24
CA ARG A 900 -35.27 -23.33 -6.29
C ARG A 900 -34.70 -23.47 -4.88
N ARG A 901 -33.48 -24.00 -4.76
CA ARG A 901 -32.82 -24.15 -3.45
C ARG A 901 -32.56 -22.82 -2.76
N ILE A 902 -32.11 -21.80 -3.50
CA ILE A 902 -31.95 -20.44 -2.95
C ILE A 902 -33.31 -19.87 -2.52
N MET A 903 -34.35 -20.05 -3.32
CA MET A 903 -35.71 -19.59 -2.97
C MET A 903 -36.25 -20.28 -1.71
N ASP A 904 -36.01 -21.59 -1.55
CA ASP A 904 -36.38 -22.33 -0.35
C ASP A 904 -35.64 -21.80 0.89
N LEU A 905 -34.35 -21.46 0.76
CA LEU A 905 -33.56 -20.85 1.82
C LEU A 905 -34.12 -19.47 2.21
N LEU A 906 -34.46 -18.62 1.24
CA LEU A 906 -35.07 -17.30 1.48
C LEU A 906 -36.45 -17.38 2.15
N ALA A 907 -37.13 -18.51 2.05
CA ALA A 907 -38.39 -18.74 2.73
C ALA A 907 -38.22 -19.06 4.23
N THR A 908 -37.02 -19.44 4.70
CA THR A 908 -36.84 -19.84 6.10
C THR A 908 -36.67 -18.64 7.05
N PRO A 909 -37.17 -18.72 8.29
CA PRO A 909 -37.06 -17.63 9.26
C PRO A 909 -35.63 -17.19 9.56
N GLU A 910 -34.69 -18.13 9.60
CA GLU A 910 -33.29 -17.89 9.93
C GLU A 910 -32.63 -16.99 8.87
N VAL A 911 -32.86 -17.28 7.59
CA VAL A 911 -32.32 -16.49 6.48
C VAL A 911 -33.00 -15.12 6.40
N ARG A 912 -34.32 -15.06 6.59
CA ARG A 912 -35.05 -13.79 6.63
C ARG A 912 -34.53 -12.87 7.74
N THR A 913 -34.20 -13.42 8.90
CA THR A 913 -33.64 -12.65 10.02
C THR A 913 -32.29 -12.04 9.66
N MET A 914 -31.41 -12.76 8.95
CA MET A 914 -30.13 -12.21 8.48
C MET A 914 -30.28 -11.12 7.41
N LEU A 915 -31.38 -11.14 6.64
CA LEU A 915 -31.68 -10.13 5.63
C LEU A 915 -32.40 -8.90 6.23
N GLN A 916 -32.79 -8.95 7.50
CA GLN A 916 -33.34 -7.80 8.21
C GLN A 916 -32.20 -6.99 8.84
N MET A 917 -32.30 -5.67 8.75
CA MET A 917 -31.39 -4.78 9.48
C MET A 917 -31.75 -4.82 10.97
N PRO A 918 -30.79 -5.06 11.89
CA PRO A 918 -31.08 -5.23 13.31
C PRO A 918 -31.96 -4.10 13.86
N GLY A 919 -33.00 -4.45 14.62
CA GLY A 919 -33.77 -3.49 15.39
C GLY A 919 -33.00 -3.13 16.67
N ARG A 920 -32.76 -1.85 16.95
CA ARG A 920 -32.24 -1.45 18.27
C ARG A 920 -33.32 -1.77 19.31
N GLN A 921 -33.12 -2.77 20.15
CA GLN A 921 -33.84 -2.85 21.43
C GLN A 921 -33.48 -1.58 22.20
N ARG A 922 -34.46 -0.69 22.40
CA ARG A 922 -34.32 0.38 23.39
C ARG A 922 -34.14 -0.31 24.74
N SER A 923 -32.98 -0.15 25.36
CA SER A 923 -32.84 -0.31 26.80
C SER A 923 -33.83 0.66 27.44
N ILE A 924 -35.00 0.16 27.82
CA ILE A 924 -35.89 0.88 28.70
C ILE A 924 -35.22 0.74 30.07
N ALA A 925 -34.56 1.80 30.51
CA ALA A 925 -34.13 1.91 31.90
C ALA A 925 -35.34 1.60 32.79
N PRO A 926 -35.21 0.71 33.81
CA PRO A 926 -36.31 0.48 34.73
C PRO A 926 -36.66 1.82 35.38
N GLN A 927 -37.92 2.23 35.21
CA GLN A 927 -38.48 3.33 35.98
C GLN A 927 -38.43 2.91 37.45
N ASP A 928 -37.68 3.67 38.26
CA ASP A 928 -37.74 3.55 39.71
C ASP A 928 -39.20 3.69 40.17
N PRO A 929 -39.71 2.77 41.00
CA PRO A 929 -41.03 2.92 41.57
C PRO A 929 -40.99 4.09 42.55
N ILE A 930 -41.77 5.13 42.25
CA ILE A 930 -42.14 6.18 43.20
C ILE A 930 -42.84 5.48 44.38
N VAL A 931 -42.20 5.49 45.55
CA VAL A 931 -42.86 5.19 46.82
C VAL A 931 -42.70 6.41 47.73
N SER A 932 -43.86 6.86 48.19
CA SER A 932 -44.15 7.82 49.25
C SER A 932 -43.34 7.66 50.52
#